data_AF-A0A0W8CGM9-F1
#
_entry.id   AF-A0A0W8CGM9-F1
#
_cell.length_a   1.000
_cell.length_b   1.000
_cell.length_c   1.000
_cell.angle_alpha   90.00
_cell.angle_beta   90.00
_cell.angle_gamma   90.00
#
_symmetry.space_group_name_H-M   'P 1'
#
loop_
_entity.id
_entity.type
_entity.pdbx_description
1 polymer ?
#
loop_
_entity_poly.entity_id
_entity_poly.type
_entity_poly.pdbx_seq_one_letter_code
_entity_poly.pdbx_strand_id
1 'polypeptide(L)'
;MVVDDDATRSLTQVARMSELTDCGVSLLERMELERQPFPEMNVVYFIAPTAANVRRLARDFEDPNKPKYNDVYLYFLYHAGEEALSELKNAPQALLQRLKALQEVNVDFLAVEKCAFSFGIHEAFHTLYSPAVKKSESEKLMETVSNKLVSVCATLEEYPYVRYQAGHTRMETMAQMFQSKMNDYLAQNSTFSYAPKRGTLLFIDRGQDMVTPLMHDSTFQAMTYDLLGVMDDHITYEAETNSGRTTKTAFLNENDKQWVEFRHTHIAKVSTEIGKRMTALSASNAGTSLGRGKSTDLQAMAAGLRELPEYREMLGKLSQHLFLAGKAMDIFTSTGLLEASNIEQTLATGVEESGKKLKHSAVAKQLEDLFKDPKLTENDRFRVAVVFALTQDTMKEAERNKVMQAAKLSKKHETILENMVLVAGSELYKQNGNSLISSEDLKLATKKAEVVEYSNARYDPKIKAIVASALKRTLSESEYPYIITPPPQSPTASDSKKRGPVSLRKKMAGKGKAQEAAVESEQFSGEKMIVFLSGGATYSELRSIYEVRSEEKRDVFLGTTSFVAPPAFIESLATLKDTNPPLPSHPVSRKAHISFHQIPHVPRISMRVTRWALLVAALAVSVYAKDAAPVKNDGECVAPSVVENFESKIAGLKQSNSELQLQVDAYGKEKTKLLSGVAKEHEAVVLKLQDEIAALEKDVAIEKKAVEKSDAELKSALDKLATERTAVAERDAELKAALAKLAEQTKKTAQLEKSKETFEKKNKALLKDLSEAKSVELTMASLLSSYYDDALVLAEQAAVYAQDTLNEQSGTLEQVQVHIENAKKTACDTTSKFYKENLASTLDPILVDVQKTVDPIWEAVHKTVSPHVEKYVPIVQNEAAKAKEQVVVYSQEALRRAKIARIEAITLLEKNEYVAHHAQKVIDGVLILLAIPLVLFQIRLALRLVWWLFTTALCVLTCGLCCGSRKRSYKTKRKVVKKTASINQSLNAPLNVPAKTTTTKTTSASSQKRNKKGKN
;
A
#
# COMPACT_ATOMS: atom_id res chain seq x y z
N MET A 1 -12.68 -8.59 -36.63
CA MET A 1 -11.27 -8.77 -36.27
C MET A 1 -10.94 -10.26 -36.37
N VAL A 2 -9.85 -10.60 -37.02
CA VAL A 2 -9.38 -11.98 -37.19
C VAL A 2 -8.08 -12.12 -36.41
N VAL A 3 -8.00 -13.14 -35.56
CA VAL A 3 -6.84 -13.44 -34.70
C VAL A 3 -6.38 -14.87 -34.88
N ASP A 4 -5.10 -15.13 -34.71
CA ASP A 4 -4.56 -16.50 -34.59
C ASP A 4 -4.47 -16.92 -33.12
N ASP A 5 -3.98 -18.12 -32.86
CA ASP A 5 -3.88 -18.68 -31.51
C ASP A 5 -2.96 -17.84 -30.60
N ASP A 6 -1.84 -17.34 -31.12
CA ASP A 6 -0.90 -16.51 -30.37
C ASP A 6 -1.53 -15.16 -30.00
N ALA A 7 -2.16 -14.49 -30.96
CA ALA A 7 -2.87 -13.23 -30.71
C ALA A 7 -4.03 -13.41 -29.74
N THR A 8 -4.75 -14.54 -29.84
CA THR A 8 -5.87 -14.85 -28.93
C THR A 8 -5.39 -14.95 -27.48
N ARG A 9 -4.25 -15.58 -27.23
CA ARG A 9 -3.66 -15.69 -25.89
C ARG A 9 -3.30 -14.32 -25.32
N SER A 10 -2.60 -13.49 -26.09
CA SER A 10 -2.22 -12.14 -25.64
C SER A 10 -3.45 -11.25 -25.42
N LEU A 11 -4.43 -11.29 -26.33
CA LEU A 11 -5.63 -10.45 -26.28
C LEU A 11 -6.53 -10.79 -25.09
N THR A 12 -6.71 -12.07 -24.78
CA THR A 12 -7.57 -12.53 -23.67
C THR A 12 -7.10 -12.04 -22.30
N GLN A 13 -5.80 -11.76 -22.15
CA GLN A 13 -5.22 -11.26 -20.90
C GLN A 13 -5.44 -9.74 -20.70
N VAL A 14 -5.59 -8.98 -21.79
CA VAL A 14 -5.60 -7.51 -21.74
C VAL A 14 -6.94 -6.86 -22.09
N ALA A 15 -7.81 -7.55 -22.83
CA ALA A 15 -9.04 -6.97 -23.35
C ALA A 15 -10.24 -7.91 -23.19
N ARG A 16 -11.37 -7.34 -22.79
CA ARG A 16 -12.67 -8.01 -22.77
C ARG A 16 -13.36 -7.87 -24.13
N MET A 17 -14.25 -8.81 -24.44
CA MET A 17 -15.08 -8.72 -25.66
C MET A 17 -15.91 -7.44 -25.72
N SER A 18 -16.39 -6.95 -24.56
CA SER A 18 -17.11 -5.68 -24.48
C SER A 18 -16.25 -4.49 -24.91
N GLU A 19 -14.99 -4.44 -24.46
CA GLU A 19 -14.06 -3.35 -24.78
C GLU A 19 -13.68 -3.35 -26.27
N LEU A 20 -13.53 -4.54 -26.87
CA LEU A 20 -13.33 -4.67 -28.32
C LEU A 20 -14.55 -4.17 -29.10
N THR A 21 -15.76 -4.49 -28.62
CA THR A 21 -17.01 -4.04 -29.24
C THR A 21 -17.15 -2.52 -29.17
N ASP A 22 -16.82 -1.92 -28.03
CA ASP A 22 -16.80 -0.46 -27.84
C ASP A 22 -15.77 0.22 -28.76
N CYS A 23 -14.68 -0.48 -29.12
CA CYS A 23 -13.70 -0.05 -30.12
C CYS A 23 -14.14 -0.30 -31.58
N GLY A 24 -15.38 -0.72 -31.82
CA GLY A 24 -15.94 -0.94 -33.15
C GLY A 24 -15.67 -2.33 -33.76
N VAL A 25 -15.17 -3.29 -32.98
CA VAL A 25 -15.04 -4.69 -33.43
C VAL A 25 -16.38 -5.40 -33.28
N SER A 26 -17.09 -5.64 -34.38
CA SER A 26 -18.39 -6.34 -34.34
C SER A 26 -18.28 -7.86 -34.15
N LEU A 27 -17.19 -8.47 -34.62
CA LEU A 27 -16.97 -9.93 -34.56
C LEU A 27 -15.48 -10.23 -34.36
N LEU A 28 -15.18 -11.20 -33.49
CA LEU A 28 -13.85 -11.78 -33.32
C LEU A 28 -13.86 -13.20 -33.88
N GLU A 29 -13.04 -13.47 -34.89
CA GLU A 29 -12.93 -14.79 -35.53
C GLU A 29 -11.51 -15.36 -35.43
N ARG A 30 -11.39 -16.69 -35.33
CA ARG A 30 -10.10 -17.38 -35.35
C ARG A 30 -9.65 -17.68 -36.78
N MET A 31 -8.38 -17.41 -37.09
CA MET A 31 -7.78 -17.59 -38.41
C MET A 31 -7.72 -19.07 -38.84
N GLU A 32 -7.57 -19.97 -37.88
CA GLU A 32 -7.48 -21.43 -38.05
C GLU A 32 -8.79 -22.04 -38.55
N LEU A 33 -9.92 -21.39 -38.27
CA LEU A 33 -11.25 -21.89 -38.55
C LEU A 33 -11.76 -21.39 -39.91
N GLU A 34 -12.70 -22.14 -40.48
CA GLU A 34 -13.42 -21.70 -41.66
C GLU A 34 -14.42 -20.60 -41.28
N ARG A 35 -14.21 -19.42 -41.85
CA ARG A 35 -14.93 -18.18 -41.54
C ARG A 35 -15.91 -17.81 -42.64
N GLN A 36 -17.05 -17.23 -42.24
CA GLN A 36 -18.09 -16.78 -43.17
C GLN A 36 -17.61 -15.52 -43.92
N PRO A 37 -17.85 -15.40 -45.24
CA PRO A 37 -17.49 -14.21 -45.99
C PRO A 37 -18.41 -13.03 -45.63
N PHE A 38 -17.81 -11.88 -45.34
CA PHE A 38 -18.46 -10.59 -45.11
C PHE A 38 -17.84 -9.52 -46.01
N PRO A 39 -18.12 -9.54 -47.33
CA PRO A 39 -17.46 -8.69 -48.32
C PRO A 39 -17.78 -7.19 -48.17
N GLU A 40 -18.77 -6.83 -47.37
CA GLU A 40 -19.11 -5.42 -47.06
C GLU A 40 -18.36 -4.89 -45.82
N MET A 41 -17.76 -5.77 -45.02
CA MET A 41 -17.04 -5.40 -43.80
C MET A 41 -15.53 -5.33 -44.03
N ASN A 42 -14.90 -4.37 -43.36
CA ASN A 42 -13.44 -4.28 -43.30
C ASN A 42 -12.90 -5.28 -42.27
N VAL A 43 -11.70 -5.81 -42.54
CA VAL A 43 -11.06 -6.80 -41.66
C VAL A 43 -9.78 -6.25 -41.06
N VAL A 44 -9.66 -6.43 -39.75
CA VAL A 44 -8.41 -6.25 -39.00
C VAL A 44 -7.85 -7.64 -38.73
N TYR A 45 -6.70 -7.95 -39.32
CA TYR A 45 -5.91 -9.13 -38.97
C TYR A 45 -4.91 -8.72 -37.89
N PHE A 46 -5.00 -9.37 -36.74
CA PHE A 46 -4.04 -9.23 -35.65
C PHE A 46 -3.46 -10.60 -35.38
N ILE A 47 -2.30 -10.89 -35.98
CA ILE A 47 -1.79 -12.26 -36.15
C ILE A 47 -0.28 -12.32 -36.00
N ALA A 48 0.29 -13.47 -35.64
CA ALA A 48 1.73 -13.67 -35.69
C ALA A 48 2.24 -13.63 -37.15
N PRO A 49 3.41 -13.01 -37.41
CA PRO A 49 4.01 -12.93 -38.74
C PRO A 49 4.67 -14.26 -39.15
N THR A 50 3.88 -15.33 -39.28
CA THR A 50 4.35 -16.62 -39.78
C THR A 50 3.97 -16.80 -41.24
N ALA A 51 4.81 -17.49 -42.02
CA ALA A 51 4.49 -17.84 -43.40
C ALA A 51 3.14 -18.58 -43.53
N ALA A 52 2.81 -19.43 -42.56
CA ALA A 52 1.54 -20.15 -42.51
C ALA A 52 0.34 -19.20 -42.36
N ASN A 53 0.43 -18.21 -41.46
CA ASN A 53 -0.63 -17.22 -41.24
C ASN A 53 -0.80 -16.30 -42.45
N VAL A 54 0.29 -15.86 -43.07
CA VAL A 54 0.23 -15.04 -44.29
C VAL A 54 -0.41 -15.82 -45.44
N ARG A 55 -0.09 -17.11 -45.59
CA ARG A 55 -0.77 -17.98 -46.56
C ARG A 55 -2.26 -18.16 -46.28
N ARG A 56 -2.67 -18.29 -45.01
CA ARG A 56 -4.10 -18.35 -44.64
C ARG A 56 -4.83 -17.05 -44.94
N LEU A 57 -4.20 -15.91 -44.64
CA LEU A 57 -4.70 -14.59 -45.00
C LEU A 57 -4.85 -14.45 -46.52
N ALA A 58 -3.86 -14.88 -47.30
CA ALA A 58 -3.90 -14.84 -48.76
C ALA A 58 -5.08 -15.64 -49.35
N ARG A 59 -5.42 -16.80 -48.77
CA ARG A 59 -6.56 -17.63 -49.20
C ARG A 59 -7.91 -16.92 -49.08
N ASP A 60 -8.05 -15.98 -48.14
CA ASP A 60 -9.30 -15.22 -47.98
C ASP A 60 -9.58 -14.26 -49.16
N PHE A 61 -8.59 -14.07 -50.05
CA PHE A 61 -8.66 -13.19 -51.23
C PHE A 61 -8.20 -13.89 -52.51
N GLU A 62 -8.21 -15.22 -52.53
CA GLU A 62 -7.75 -16.01 -53.68
C GLU A 62 -8.67 -15.85 -54.91
N ASP A 63 -9.99 -15.78 -54.71
CA ASP A 63 -10.96 -15.42 -55.75
C ASP A 63 -11.20 -13.89 -55.74
N PRO A 64 -10.73 -13.14 -56.77
CA PRO A 64 -10.92 -11.69 -56.83
C PRO A 64 -12.39 -11.25 -56.91
N ASN A 65 -13.28 -12.12 -57.39
CA ASN A 65 -14.70 -11.84 -57.54
C ASN A 65 -15.50 -12.14 -56.26
N LYS A 66 -14.93 -12.91 -55.34
CA LYS A 66 -15.57 -13.31 -54.07
C LYS A 66 -14.59 -13.18 -52.89
N PRO A 67 -14.03 -11.98 -52.64
CA PRO A 67 -13.18 -11.78 -51.48
C PRO A 67 -14.01 -11.96 -50.21
N LYS A 68 -13.42 -12.51 -49.15
CA LYS A 68 -14.14 -12.66 -47.87
C LYS A 68 -14.41 -11.33 -47.18
N TYR A 69 -13.59 -10.30 -47.41
CA TYR A 69 -13.69 -9.01 -46.73
C TYR A 69 -13.40 -7.85 -47.70
N ASN A 70 -13.76 -6.62 -47.33
CA ASN A 70 -13.58 -5.44 -48.17
C ASN A 70 -12.14 -4.87 -48.11
N ASP A 71 -11.84 -4.00 -47.14
CA ASP A 71 -10.50 -3.46 -46.91
C ASP A 71 -9.76 -4.26 -45.82
N VAL A 72 -8.44 -4.34 -45.95
CA VAL A 72 -7.57 -5.16 -45.09
C VAL A 72 -6.62 -4.28 -44.28
N TYR A 73 -6.65 -4.46 -42.97
CA TYR A 73 -5.70 -3.85 -42.04
C TYR A 73 -4.91 -4.98 -41.36
N LEU A 74 -3.62 -5.08 -41.67
CA LEU A 74 -2.75 -6.14 -41.19
C LEU A 74 -1.84 -5.61 -40.08
N TYR A 75 -1.99 -6.18 -38.89
CA TYR A 75 -1.18 -5.91 -37.71
C TYR A 75 -0.48 -7.19 -37.30
N PHE A 76 0.84 -7.21 -37.40
CA PHE A 76 1.65 -8.30 -36.90
C PHE A 76 1.94 -8.13 -35.41
N LEU A 77 1.89 -9.24 -34.67
CA LEU A 77 2.21 -9.24 -33.23
C LEU A 77 3.62 -8.76 -32.95
N TYR A 78 4.58 -9.12 -33.79
CA TYR A 78 6.00 -8.80 -33.65
C TYR A 78 6.65 -8.62 -35.02
N HIS A 79 7.96 -8.38 -35.02
CA HIS A 79 8.74 -8.17 -36.23
C HIS A 79 8.54 -9.28 -37.27
N ALA A 80 8.21 -8.89 -38.50
CA ALA A 80 7.99 -9.81 -39.60
C ALA A 80 9.32 -10.18 -40.29
N GLY A 81 9.77 -11.41 -40.07
CA GLY A 81 10.95 -11.95 -40.74
C GLY A 81 10.79 -12.08 -42.26
N GLU A 82 11.89 -12.33 -42.95
CA GLU A 82 11.94 -12.42 -44.42
C GLU A 82 10.96 -13.44 -45.00
N GLU A 83 10.73 -14.56 -44.31
CA GLU A 83 9.80 -15.61 -44.76
C GLU A 83 8.36 -15.08 -44.88
N ALA A 84 7.86 -14.41 -43.84
CA ALA A 84 6.50 -13.87 -43.83
C ALA A 84 6.34 -12.72 -44.83
N LEU A 85 7.37 -11.86 -44.95
CA LEU A 85 7.38 -10.77 -45.92
C LEU A 85 7.44 -11.29 -47.36
N SER A 86 8.15 -12.39 -47.61
CA SER A 86 8.21 -13.02 -48.94
C SER A 86 6.86 -13.60 -49.35
N GLU A 87 6.19 -14.30 -48.44
CA GLU A 87 4.82 -14.80 -48.66
C GLU A 87 3.84 -13.65 -48.92
N LEU A 88 3.97 -12.53 -48.20
CA LEU A 88 3.10 -11.36 -48.40
C LEU A 88 3.36 -10.69 -49.76
N LYS A 89 4.62 -10.59 -50.20
CA LYS A 89 5.00 -10.05 -51.52
C LYS A 89 4.41 -10.88 -52.67
N ASN A 90 4.30 -12.21 -52.48
CA ASN A 90 3.77 -13.14 -53.47
C ASN A 90 2.25 -13.37 -53.35
N ALA A 91 1.57 -12.64 -52.45
CA ALA A 91 0.15 -12.83 -52.20
C ALA A 91 -0.73 -12.33 -53.38
N PRO A 92 -2.00 -12.78 -53.49
CA PRO A 92 -2.89 -12.40 -54.58
C PRO A 92 -3.03 -10.88 -54.73
N GLN A 93 -3.06 -10.40 -55.98
CA GLN A 93 -3.18 -8.97 -56.27
C GLN A 93 -4.42 -8.33 -55.64
N ALA A 94 -5.52 -9.11 -55.51
CA ALA A 94 -6.74 -8.68 -54.85
C ALA A 94 -6.51 -8.31 -53.37
N LEU A 95 -5.67 -9.05 -52.64
CA LEU A 95 -5.27 -8.70 -51.28
C LEU A 95 -4.44 -7.41 -51.27
N LEU A 96 -3.41 -7.34 -52.12
CA LEU A 96 -2.46 -6.21 -52.13
C LEU A 96 -3.15 -4.87 -52.44
N GLN A 97 -4.17 -4.88 -53.32
CA GLN A 97 -4.97 -3.69 -53.62
C GLN A 97 -5.88 -3.24 -52.45
N ARG A 98 -6.26 -4.19 -51.59
CA ARG A 98 -7.15 -3.98 -50.43
C ARG A 98 -6.40 -3.68 -49.14
N LEU A 99 -5.09 -3.92 -49.09
CA LEU A 99 -4.25 -3.65 -47.92
C LEU A 99 -4.13 -2.14 -47.67
N LYS A 100 -4.75 -1.66 -46.59
CA LYS A 100 -4.75 -0.24 -46.16
C LYS A 100 -3.75 0.07 -45.06
N ALA A 101 -3.40 -0.92 -44.25
CA ALA A 101 -2.38 -0.78 -43.21
C ALA A 101 -1.57 -2.07 -43.08
N LEU A 102 -0.27 -1.91 -42.87
CA LEU A 102 0.67 -2.96 -42.49
C LEU A 102 1.54 -2.41 -41.36
N GLN A 103 1.37 -2.93 -40.15
CA GLN A 103 2.10 -2.46 -38.97
C GLN A 103 2.53 -3.61 -38.07
N GLU A 104 3.63 -3.40 -37.34
CA GLU A 104 4.12 -4.30 -36.30
C GLU A 104 3.78 -3.68 -34.95
N VAL A 105 3.11 -4.43 -34.07
CA VAL A 105 2.61 -3.92 -32.78
C VAL A 105 3.61 -4.18 -31.64
N ASN A 106 4.48 -5.19 -31.78
CA ASN A 106 5.49 -5.59 -30.79
C ASN A 106 4.90 -6.00 -29.43
N VAL A 107 3.93 -6.92 -29.44
CA VAL A 107 3.24 -7.49 -28.26
C VAL A 107 3.33 -9.02 -28.23
N ASP A 108 4.55 -9.55 -28.28
CA ASP A 108 4.86 -10.98 -28.26
C ASP A 108 5.08 -11.54 -26.84
N PHE A 109 4.19 -11.16 -25.92
CA PHE A 109 4.22 -11.56 -24.52
C PHE A 109 2.82 -11.53 -23.90
N LEU A 110 2.63 -12.27 -22.82
CA LEU A 110 1.41 -12.33 -22.05
C LEU A 110 1.53 -11.37 -20.86
N ALA A 111 0.69 -10.34 -20.78
CA ALA A 111 0.61 -9.45 -19.63
C ALA A 111 -0.25 -10.09 -18.52
N VAL A 112 0.38 -10.96 -17.72
CA VAL A 112 -0.30 -11.80 -16.71
C VAL A 112 -0.88 -10.96 -15.57
N GLU A 113 -0.12 -9.99 -15.07
CA GLU A 113 -0.56 -9.06 -14.01
C GLU A 113 -0.03 -7.65 -14.26
N LYS A 114 -0.52 -6.66 -13.49
CA LYS A 114 -0.13 -5.24 -13.63
C LYS A 114 1.39 -5.00 -13.65
N CYS A 115 2.20 -5.83 -12.97
CA CYS A 115 3.66 -5.81 -13.08
C CYS A 115 4.28 -7.17 -13.39
N ALA A 116 3.55 -8.05 -14.07
CA ALA A 116 4.03 -9.37 -14.45
C ALA A 116 3.79 -9.65 -15.93
N PHE A 117 4.80 -10.20 -16.60
CA PHE A 117 4.63 -10.76 -17.93
C PHE A 117 5.24 -12.16 -18.04
N SER A 118 4.71 -12.94 -18.97
CA SER A 118 5.19 -14.28 -19.28
C SER A 118 5.32 -14.48 -20.78
N PHE A 119 6.23 -15.35 -21.20
CA PHE A 119 6.32 -15.77 -22.61
C PHE A 119 5.51 -17.03 -22.92
N GLY A 120 4.90 -17.68 -21.92
CA GLY A 120 4.07 -18.87 -22.11
C GLY A 120 4.85 -20.08 -22.64
N ILE A 121 6.17 -20.14 -22.40
CA ILE A 121 7.06 -21.20 -22.91
C ILE A 121 7.29 -22.20 -21.76
N HIS A 122 6.34 -23.13 -21.58
CA HIS A 122 6.36 -24.10 -20.47
C HIS A 122 7.51 -25.12 -20.59
N GLU A 123 7.92 -25.43 -21.81
CA GLU A 123 9.04 -26.30 -22.17
C GLU A 123 10.41 -25.63 -21.97
N ALA A 124 10.45 -24.32 -21.66
CA ALA A 124 11.70 -23.59 -21.54
C ALA A 124 12.60 -24.18 -20.46
N PHE A 125 12.04 -24.61 -19.33
CA PHE A 125 12.82 -25.21 -18.25
C PHE A 125 13.58 -26.44 -18.73
N HIS A 126 12.89 -27.39 -19.38
CA HIS A 126 13.52 -28.59 -19.91
C HIS A 126 14.54 -28.25 -21.00
N THR A 127 14.17 -27.40 -21.96
CA THR A 127 15.05 -26.97 -23.06
C THR A 127 16.34 -26.31 -22.58
N LEU A 128 16.28 -25.56 -21.47
CA LEU A 128 17.43 -24.88 -20.90
C LEU A 128 18.33 -25.82 -20.08
N TYR A 129 17.76 -26.68 -19.24
CA TYR A 129 18.55 -27.41 -18.24
C TYR A 129 18.74 -28.90 -18.54
N SER A 130 18.05 -29.45 -19.55
CA SER A 130 18.16 -30.86 -19.90
C SER A 130 19.49 -31.17 -20.61
N PRO A 131 20.22 -32.22 -20.19
CA PRO A 131 21.38 -32.72 -20.93
C PRO A 131 20.97 -33.49 -22.20
N ALA A 132 19.69 -33.87 -22.35
CA ALA A 132 19.19 -34.54 -23.54
C ALA A 132 18.95 -33.56 -24.70
N VAL A 133 18.82 -32.27 -24.40
CA VAL A 133 18.58 -31.21 -25.37
C VAL A 133 19.89 -30.72 -25.96
N LYS A 134 19.92 -30.52 -27.28
CA LYS A 134 21.10 -30.01 -27.97
C LYS A 134 21.34 -28.55 -27.60
N LYS A 135 22.62 -28.17 -27.45
CA LYS A 135 23.00 -26.78 -27.17
C LYS A 135 22.40 -25.78 -28.17
N SER A 136 22.32 -26.14 -29.46
CA SER A 136 21.73 -25.30 -30.51
C SER A 136 20.24 -25.01 -30.28
N GLU A 137 19.49 -25.95 -29.70
CA GLU A 137 18.06 -25.77 -29.38
C GLU A 137 17.91 -24.84 -28.17
N SER A 138 18.75 -25.00 -27.14
CA SER A 138 18.81 -24.05 -26.02
C SER A 138 19.22 -22.65 -26.47
N GLU A 139 20.18 -22.52 -27.39
CA GLU A 139 20.61 -21.23 -27.95
C GLU A 139 19.48 -20.58 -28.75
N LYS A 140 18.73 -21.36 -29.55
CA LYS A 140 17.54 -20.88 -30.26
C LYS A 140 16.44 -20.40 -29.32
N LEU A 141 16.21 -21.10 -28.21
CA LEU A 141 15.26 -20.64 -27.19
C LEU A 141 15.71 -19.32 -26.55
N MET A 142 16.99 -19.17 -26.19
CA MET A 142 17.51 -17.91 -25.67
C MET A 142 17.33 -16.78 -26.68
N GLU A 143 17.53 -17.07 -27.96
CA GLU A 143 17.27 -16.13 -29.04
C GLU A 143 15.79 -15.69 -29.12
N THR A 144 14.86 -16.64 -29.02
CA THR A 144 13.42 -16.37 -28.96
C THR A 144 13.07 -15.52 -27.76
N VAL A 145 13.61 -15.83 -26.57
CA VAL A 145 13.44 -15.06 -25.34
C VAL A 145 13.94 -13.63 -25.52
N SER A 146 15.11 -13.43 -26.13
CA SER A 146 15.65 -12.09 -26.41
C SER A 146 14.76 -11.29 -27.37
N ASN A 147 14.20 -11.91 -28.42
CA ASN A 147 13.25 -11.25 -29.33
C ASN A 147 11.97 -10.80 -28.60
N LYS A 148 11.41 -11.69 -27.77
CA LYS A 148 10.22 -11.36 -26.97
C LYS A 148 10.49 -10.23 -25.97
N LEU A 149 11.68 -10.20 -25.36
CA LEU A 149 12.09 -9.08 -24.51
C LEU A 149 12.23 -7.76 -25.26
N VAL A 150 12.68 -7.77 -26.52
CA VAL A 150 12.67 -6.56 -27.36
C VAL A 150 11.25 -6.05 -27.54
N SER A 151 10.28 -6.94 -27.76
CA SER A 151 8.86 -6.57 -27.83
C SER A 151 8.34 -5.94 -26.53
N VAL A 152 8.71 -6.49 -25.37
CA VAL A 152 8.38 -5.89 -24.05
C VAL A 152 8.99 -4.49 -23.92
N CYS A 153 10.29 -4.35 -24.22
CA CYS A 153 10.99 -3.07 -24.15
C CYS A 153 10.44 -2.04 -25.14
N ALA A 154 10.06 -2.48 -26.35
CA ALA A 154 9.42 -1.64 -27.35
C ALA A 154 8.08 -1.09 -26.85
N THR A 155 7.23 -1.97 -26.28
CA THR A 155 5.93 -1.58 -25.70
C THR A 155 6.08 -0.63 -24.51
N LEU A 156 7.11 -0.83 -23.69
CA LEU A 156 7.40 0.02 -22.53
C LEU A 156 8.17 1.30 -22.88
N GLU A 157 8.52 1.51 -24.16
CA GLU A 157 9.38 2.60 -24.64
C GLU A 157 10.76 2.63 -23.95
N GLU A 158 11.27 1.46 -23.53
CA GLU A 158 12.50 1.33 -22.76
C GLU A 158 13.67 0.84 -23.61
N TYR A 159 14.83 1.47 -23.42
CA TYR A 159 16.12 0.94 -23.88
C TYR A 159 16.98 0.67 -22.64
N PRO A 160 16.83 -0.44 -21.90
CA PRO A 160 17.37 -0.56 -20.56
C PRO A 160 18.90 -0.74 -20.51
N TYR A 161 19.51 -0.44 -19.35
CA TYR A 161 20.85 -0.95 -19.00
C TYR A 161 20.75 -2.41 -18.60
N VAL A 162 21.54 -3.28 -19.22
CA VAL A 162 21.42 -4.73 -19.02
C VAL A 162 22.41 -5.20 -17.96
N ARG A 163 21.92 -5.96 -16.97
CA ARG A 163 22.69 -6.59 -15.89
C ARG A 163 22.41 -8.09 -15.81
N TYR A 164 23.40 -8.85 -15.34
CA TYR A 164 23.34 -10.29 -15.11
C TYR A 164 24.36 -10.65 -14.01
N GLN A 165 24.28 -11.85 -13.42
CA GLN A 165 25.29 -12.29 -12.45
C GLN A 165 26.60 -12.71 -13.14
N ALA A 166 27.74 -12.19 -12.67
CA ALA A 166 29.06 -12.54 -13.15
C ALA A 166 29.34 -14.04 -13.03
N GLY A 167 30.01 -14.60 -14.04
CA GLY A 167 30.31 -16.05 -14.10
C GLY A 167 29.14 -16.93 -14.55
N HIS A 168 27.93 -16.38 -14.73
CA HIS A 168 26.77 -17.15 -15.19
C HIS A 168 26.63 -17.13 -16.72
N THR A 169 27.32 -18.04 -17.41
CA THR A 169 27.48 -18.07 -18.89
C THR A 169 26.18 -17.94 -19.68
N ARG A 170 25.11 -18.63 -19.26
CA ARG A 170 23.80 -18.59 -19.93
C ARG A 170 23.16 -17.20 -19.89
N MET A 171 23.25 -16.53 -18.74
CA MET A 171 22.65 -15.20 -18.54
C MET A 171 23.48 -14.14 -19.23
N GLU A 172 24.81 -14.28 -19.23
CA GLU A 172 25.70 -13.44 -20.03
C GLU A 172 25.38 -13.53 -21.53
N THR A 173 25.23 -14.76 -22.04
CA THR A 173 24.88 -15.01 -23.46
C THR A 173 23.53 -14.37 -23.80
N MET A 174 22.50 -14.59 -22.97
CA MET A 174 21.17 -14.02 -23.18
C MET A 174 21.16 -12.49 -23.07
N ALA A 175 21.94 -11.92 -22.16
CA ALA A 175 22.12 -10.47 -22.00
C ALA A 175 22.77 -9.83 -23.24
N GLN A 176 23.81 -10.47 -23.79
CA GLN A 176 24.47 -10.02 -25.03
C GLN A 176 23.54 -10.14 -26.24
N MET A 177 22.83 -11.26 -26.39
CA MET A 177 21.84 -11.47 -27.46
C MET A 177 20.73 -10.42 -27.42
N PHE A 178 20.18 -10.15 -26.23
CA PHE A 178 19.18 -9.09 -26.05
C PHE A 178 19.75 -7.73 -26.41
N GLN A 179 20.95 -7.37 -25.91
CA GLN A 179 21.56 -6.07 -26.20
C GLN A 179 21.77 -5.86 -27.70
N SER A 180 22.22 -6.89 -28.42
CA SER A 180 22.39 -6.83 -29.87
C SER A 180 21.04 -6.60 -30.57
N LYS A 181 20.05 -7.43 -30.28
CA LYS A 181 18.72 -7.35 -30.91
C LYS A 181 18.00 -6.03 -30.62
N MET A 182 18.16 -5.51 -29.40
CA MET A 182 17.61 -4.19 -29.05
C MET A 182 18.30 -3.08 -29.84
N ASN A 183 19.61 -3.15 -30.05
CA ASN A 183 20.33 -2.18 -30.89
C ASN A 183 19.89 -2.26 -32.35
N ASP A 184 19.71 -3.47 -32.88
CA ASP A 184 19.24 -3.69 -34.25
C ASP A 184 17.81 -3.14 -34.44
N TYR A 185 16.92 -3.40 -33.46
CA TYR A 185 15.58 -2.84 -33.44
C TYR A 185 15.60 -1.30 -33.46
N LEU A 186 16.42 -0.67 -32.62
CA LEU A 186 16.55 0.80 -32.60
C LEU A 186 17.13 1.38 -33.89
N ALA A 187 18.08 0.68 -34.52
CA ALA A 187 18.66 1.10 -35.80
C ALA A 187 17.62 1.11 -36.93
N GLN A 188 16.67 0.18 -36.89
CA GLN A 188 15.57 0.08 -37.85
C GLN A 188 14.40 1.02 -37.54
N ASN A 189 14.28 1.50 -36.29
CA ASN A 189 13.16 2.31 -35.81
C ASN A 189 13.63 3.71 -35.36
N SER A 190 13.97 4.58 -36.31
CA SER A 190 14.48 5.94 -36.00
C SER A 190 13.48 6.84 -35.27
N THR A 191 12.19 6.50 -35.29
CA THR A 191 11.11 7.22 -34.60
C THR A 191 10.80 6.64 -33.21
N PHE A 192 11.62 5.71 -32.70
CA PHE A 192 11.43 5.12 -31.39
C PHE A 192 11.37 6.20 -30.29
N SER A 193 10.31 6.13 -29.48
CA SER A 193 10.15 7.02 -28.33
C SER A 193 10.89 6.42 -27.14
N TYR A 194 11.79 7.20 -26.56
CA TYR A 194 12.56 6.78 -25.39
C TYR A 194 11.87 7.24 -24.12
N ALA A 195 11.75 6.34 -23.15
CA ALA A 195 11.34 6.66 -21.81
C ALA A 195 12.21 7.81 -21.24
N PRO A 196 11.63 8.76 -20.48
CA PRO A 196 12.35 9.94 -20.00
C PRO A 196 13.61 9.63 -19.19
N LYS A 197 13.63 8.47 -18.52
CA LYS A 197 14.78 7.97 -17.76
C LYS A 197 15.02 6.51 -18.13
N ARG A 198 16.20 6.24 -18.68
CA ARG A 198 16.61 4.90 -19.10
C ARG A 198 16.53 3.90 -17.94
N GLY A 199 15.71 2.86 -18.10
CA GLY A 199 15.54 1.80 -17.11
C GLY A 199 16.71 0.82 -17.01
N THR A 200 16.52 -0.23 -16.21
CA THR A 200 17.46 -1.37 -16.07
C THR A 200 16.74 -2.69 -16.34
N LEU A 201 17.39 -3.61 -17.06
CA LEU A 201 16.96 -4.99 -17.25
C LEU A 201 17.92 -5.90 -16.50
N LEU A 202 17.42 -6.66 -15.53
CA LEU A 202 18.19 -7.60 -14.74
C LEU A 202 17.83 -9.04 -15.12
N PHE A 203 18.80 -9.80 -15.62
CA PHE A 203 18.67 -11.23 -15.87
C PHE A 203 18.99 -12.05 -14.62
N ILE A 204 18.09 -12.98 -14.30
CA ILE A 204 18.19 -13.93 -13.19
C ILE A 204 17.92 -15.33 -13.74
N ASP A 205 18.69 -16.32 -13.31
CA ASP A 205 18.49 -17.72 -13.67
C ASP A 205 17.85 -18.48 -12.50
N ARG A 206 16.94 -19.42 -12.78
CA ARG A 206 16.28 -20.23 -11.75
C ARG A 206 17.27 -20.93 -10.83
N GLY A 207 18.42 -21.35 -11.34
CA GLY A 207 19.48 -22.02 -10.58
C GLY A 207 20.07 -21.17 -9.44
N GLN A 208 19.91 -19.84 -9.46
CA GLN A 208 20.39 -18.95 -8.40
C GLN A 208 19.55 -19.04 -7.11
N ASP A 209 18.30 -19.50 -7.23
CA ASP A 209 17.41 -19.74 -6.09
C ASP A 209 16.51 -20.96 -6.33
N MET A 210 16.95 -22.10 -5.78
CA MET A 210 16.19 -23.36 -5.79
C MET A 210 15.33 -23.56 -4.53
N VAL A 211 15.44 -22.66 -3.53
CA VAL A 211 14.67 -22.77 -2.27
C VAL A 211 13.26 -22.27 -2.50
N THR A 212 13.11 -21.05 -3.04
CA THR A 212 11.81 -20.39 -3.19
C THR A 212 10.73 -21.24 -3.89
N PRO A 213 11.00 -21.93 -5.01
CA PRO A 213 10.00 -22.76 -5.70
C PRO A 213 9.49 -23.97 -4.93
N LEU A 214 10.15 -24.34 -3.82
CA LEU A 214 9.81 -25.52 -3.02
C LEU A 214 9.19 -25.16 -1.66
N MET A 215 9.24 -23.90 -1.24
CA MET A 215 8.66 -23.44 0.03
C MET A 215 7.13 -23.52 0.00
N HIS A 216 6.51 -23.90 1.12
CA HIS A 216 5.07 -23.76 1.32
C HIS A 216 4.72 -22.31 1.67
N ASP A 217 4.21 -21.57 0.68
CA ASP A 217 3.82 -20.17 0.85
C ASP A 217 2.38 -20.05 1.39
N SER A 218 2.18 -19.10 2.30
CA SER A 218 0.90 -18.91 3.02
C SER A 218 0.08 -17.70 2.55
N THR A 219 0.47 -17.08 1.44
CA THR A 219 -0.33 -16.04 0.77
C THR A 219 -1.35 -16.64 -0.18
N PHE A 220 -2.49 -15.97 -0.35
CA PHE A 220 -3.68 -16.54 -0.99
C PHE A 220 -3.41 -17.08 -2.39
N GLN A 221 -2.74 -16.33 -3.25
CA GLN A 221 -2.42 -16.76 -4.61
C GLN A 221 -1.47 -17.94 -4.62
N ALA A 222 -0.31 -17.82 -3.99
CA ALA A 222 0.69 -18.87 -3.98
C ALA A 222 0.12 -20.18 -3.42
N MET A 223 -0.63 -20.11 -2.32
CA MET A 223 -1.28 -21.26 -1.70
C MET A 223 -2.39 -21.86 -2.59
N THR A 224 -3.18 -21.04 -3.29
CA THR A 224 -4.22 -21.51 -4.21
C THR A 224 -3.63 -22.27 -5.39
N TYR A 225 -2.56 -21.74 -5.99
CA TYR A 225 -1.86 -22.39 -7.09
C TYR A 225 -1.13 -23.67 -6.67
N ASP A 226 -0.59 -23.72 -5.45
CA ASP A 226 0.08 -24.90 -4.90
C ASP A 226 -0.93 -26.02 -4.57
N LEU A 227 -1.99 -25.71 -3.83
CA LEU A 227 -2.86 -26.72 -3.21
C LEU A 227 -4.11 -27.07 -4.02
N LEU A 228 -4.64 -26.16 -4.84
CA LEU A 228 -5.97 -26.32 -5.45
C LEU A 228 -5.95 -26.66 -6.94
N GLY A 229 -4.78 -26.67 -7.59
CA GLY A 229 -4.63 -27.09 -8.99
C GLY A 229 -5.26 -26.12 -9.99
N VAL A 230 -4.86 -24.85 -9.95
CA VAL A 230 -5.26 -23.85 -10.96
C VAL A 230 -4.57 -24.17 -12.30
N MET A 231 -5.31 -24.09 -13.40
CA MET A 231 -4.80 -24.29 -14.76
C MET A 231 -5.16 -23.05 -15.59
N ASP A 232 -4.24 -22.47 -16.36
CA ASP A 232 -4.48 -21.30 -17.22
C ASP A 232 -5.40 -20.23 -16.56
N ASP A 233 -5.02 -19.81 -15.35
CA ASP A 233 -5.75 -18.84 -14.51
C ASP A 233 -7.21 -19.22 -14.19
N HIS A 234 -7.62 -20.47 -14.38
CA HIS A 234 -8.96 -20.96 -14.07
C HIS A 234 -8.97 -22.16 -13.12
N ILE A 235 -10.02 -22.22 -12.30
CA ILE A 235 -10.24 -23.33 -11.37
C ILE A 235 -11.72 -23.68 -11.28
N THR A 236 -12.01 -24.99 -11.32
CA THR A 236 -13.36 -25.49 -11.10
C THR A 236 -13.61 -25.73 -9.61
N TYR A 237 -14.74 -25.24 -9.10
CA TYR A 237 -15.12 -25.37 -7.70
C TYR A 237 -16.60 -25.69 -7.57
N GLU A 238 -16.99 -26.28 -6.44
CA GLU A 238 -18.38 -26.60 -6.15
C GLU A 238 -19.05 -25.43 -5.44
N ALA A 239 -20.19 -25.00 -5.98
CA ALA A 239 -20.99 -23.91 -5.43
C ALA A 239 -22.41 -24.41 -5.12
N GLU A 240 -22.91 -24.04 -3.96
CA GLU A 240 -24.32 -24.24 -3.61
C GLU A 240 -25.20 -23.22 -4.34
N THR A 241 -26.24 -23.71 -5.00
CA THR A 241 -27.25 -22.90 -5.69
C THR A 241 -28.63 -23.35 -5.25
N ASN A 242 -29.66 -22.57 -5.59
CA ASN A 242 -31.06 -22.93 -5.28
C ASN A 242 -31.48 -24.29 -5.89
N SER A 243 -30.80 -24.73 -6.96
CA SER A 243 -30.99 -26.01 -7.64
C SER A 243 -30.09 -27.14 -7.11
N GLY A 244 -29.37 -26.92 -6.01
CA GLY A 244 -28.41 -27.87 -5.43
C GLY A 244 -26.94 -27.51 -5.69
N ARG A 245 -26.06 -28.49 -5.50
CA ARG A 245 -24.60 -28.33 -5.67
C ARG A 245 -24.26 -28.35 -7.16
N THR A 246 -23.62 -27.29 -7.65
CA THR A 246 -23.24 -27.12 -9.06
C THR A 246 -21.75 -26.84 -9.18
N THR A 247 -21.11 -27.35 -10.22
CA THR A 247 -19.70 -27.02 -10.52
C THR A 247 -19.64 -25.71 -11.29
N LYS A 248 -18.84 -24.77 -10.82
CA LYS A 248 -18.57 -23.48 -11.46
C LYS A 248 -17.09 -23.36 -11.78
N THR A 249 -16.77 -22.54 -12.78
CA THR A 249 -15.40 -22.17 -13.12
C THR A 249 -15.13 -20.73 -12.67
N ALA A 250 -14.10 -20.55 -11.86
CA ALA A 250 -13.57 -19.25 -11.48
C ALA A 250 -12.41 -18.89 -12.40
N PHE A 251 -12.38 -17.64 -12.86
CA PHE A 251 -11.24 -17.04 -13.56
C PHE A 251 -10.53 -16.09 -12.60
N LEU A 252 -9.26 -16.35 -12.33
CA LEU A 252 -8.39 -15.72 -11.33
C LEU A 252 -7.39 -14.78 -12.01
N ASN A 253 -7.90 -13.70 -12.59
CA ASN A 253 -7.11 -12.73 -13.36
C ASN A 253 -7.40 -11.28 -12.93
N GLU A 254 -6.79 -10.31 -13.58
CA GLU A 254 -6.91 -8.87 -13.28
C GLU A 254 -8.36 -8.32 -13.45
N ASN A 255 -9.26 -9.09 -14.06
CA ASN A 255 -10.67 -8.71 -14.18
C ASN A 255 -11.49 -8.93 -12.90
N ASP A 256 -11.00 -9.76 -11.99
CA ASP A 256 -11.61 -10.05 -10.68
C ASP A 256 -10.99 -9.12 -9.62
N LYS A 257 -11.67 -8.01 -9.30
CA LYS A 257 -11.16 -7.00 -8.37
C LYS A 257 -10.89 -7.57 -6.97
N GLN A 258 -11.69 -8.53 -6.52
CA GLN A 258 -11.51 -9.20 -5.23
C GLN A 258 -10.27 -10.10 -5.26
N TRP A 259 -10.00 -10.77 -6.38
CA TRP A 259 -8.76 -11.53 -6.56
C TRP A 259 -7.54 -10.64 -6.44
N VAL A 260 -7.49 -9.54 -7.21
CA VAL A 260 -6.37 -8.58 -7.20
C VAL A 260 -6.10 -8.03 -5.79
N GLU A 261 -7.15 -7.80 -5.01
CA GLU A 261 -7.02 -7.31 -3.65
C GLU A 261 -6.49 -8.38 -2.67
N PHE A 262 -7.00 -9.62 -2.75
CA PHE A 262 -6.68 -10.66 -1.78
C PHE A 262 -5.45 -11.49 -2.14
N ARG A 263 -5.02 -11.53 -3.40
CA ARG A 263 -4.01 -12.47 -3.91
C ARG A 263 -2.68 -12.49 -3.14
N HIS A 264 -2.23 -11.32 -2.66
CA HIS A 264 -0.97 -11.18 -1.91
C HIS A 264 -1.16 -11.14 -0.39
N THR A 265 -2.39 -11.33 0.09
CA THR A 265 -2.70 -11.31 1.52
C THR A 265 -2.47 -12.69 2.14
N HIS A 266 -1.98 -12.74 3.38
CA HIS A 266 -1.84 -13.98 4.14
C HIS A 266 -3.21 -14.67 4.32
N ILE A 267 -3.27 -15.98 4.11
CA ILE A 267 -4.53 -16.74 4.05
C ILE A 267 -5.43 -16.56 5.28
N ALA A 268 -4.83 -16.47 6.48
CA ALA A 268 -5.56 -16.27 7.73
C ALA A 268 -6.35 -14.94 7.78
N LYS A 269 -5.91 -13.91 7.03
CA LYS A 269 -6.58 -12.62 6.95
C LYS A 269 -7.70 -12.61 5.91
N VAL A 270 -7.58 -13.40 4.85
CA VAL A 270 -8.50 -13.39 3.70
C VAL A 270 -9.95 -13.62 4.14
N SER A 271 -10.23 -14.67 4.90
CA SER A 271 -11.59 -14.97 5.38
C SER A 271 -12.17 -13.85 6.25
N THR A 272 -11.32 -13.21 7.07
CA THR A 272 -11.72 -12.09 7.93
C THR A 272 -12.05 -10.86 7.10
N GLU A 273 -11.23 -10.51 6.11
CA GLU A 273 -11.47 -9.38 5.21
C GLU A 273 -12.71 -9.59 4.32
N ILE A 274 -12.92 -10.81 3.81
CA ILE A 274 -14.14 -11.17 3.10
C ILE A 274 -15.37 -11.00 4.01
N GLY A 275 -15.31 -11.47 5.26
CA GLY A 275 -16.38 -11.31 6.25
C GLY A 275 -16.70 -9.85 6.56
N LYS A 276 -15.67 -9.00 6.72
CA LYS A 276 -15.83 -7.55 6.88
C LYS A 276 -16.54 -6.93 5.67
N ARG A 277 -16.13 -7.30 4.45
CA ARG A 277 -16.73 -6.77 3.22
C ARG A 277 -18.17 -7.23 3.03
N MET A 278 -18.47 -8.49 3.34
CA MET A 278 -19.84 -9.02 3.34
C MET A 278 -20.75 -8.27 4.31
N THR A 279 -20.24 -7.98 5.52
CA THR A 279 -20.96 -7.21 6.54
C THR A 279 -21.18 -5.76 6.10
N ALA A 280 -20.15 -5.12 5.56
CA ALA A 280 -20.23 -3.75 5.04
C ALA A 280 -21.24 -3.63 3.89
N LEU A 281 -21.27 -4.61 2.98
CA LEU A 281 -22.25 -4.69 1.90
C LEU A 281 -23.66 -4.86 2.43
N SER A 282 -23.86 -5.71 3.44
CA SER A 282 -25.15 -5.93 4.08
C SER A 282 -25.66 -4.69 4.82
N ALA A 283 -24.76 -3.86 5.36
CA ALA A 283 -25.07 -2.62 6.04
C ALA A 283 -25.29 -1.41 5.10
N SER A 284 -24.96 -1.54 3.80
CA SER A 284 -25.14 -0.48 2.82
C SER A 284 -26.64 -0.18 2.55
N ASN A 285 -26.96 0.98 1.96
CA ASN A 285 -28.33 1.37 1.62
C ASN A 285 -29.05 0.33 0.72
N ALA A 286 -28.30 -0.39 -0.11
CA ALA A 286 -28.80 -1.50 -0.91
C ALA A 286 -29.19 -2.72 -0.04
N GLY A 287 -28.37 -3.10 0.96
CA GLY A 287 -28.65 -4.22 1.87
C GLY A 287 -29.73 -3.92 2.92
N THR A 288 -29.84 -2.68 3.36
CA THR A 288 -30.85 -2.23 4.34
C THR A 288 -32.24 -2.06 3.75
N SER A 289 -32.36 -1.85 2.43
CA SER A 289 -33.66 -1.78 1.73
C SER A 289 -34.39 -3.13 1.59
N LEU A 290 -33.69 -4.25 1.83
CA LEU A 290 -34.15 -5.59 1.43
C LEU A 290 -34.26 -6.64 2.57
N GLY A 291 -34.09 -6.26 3.84
CA GLY A 291 -34.32 -7.22 4.93
C GLY A 291 -34.00 -6.72 6.32
N ARG A 292 -35.03 -6.34 7.07
CA ARG A 292 -34.93 -6.08 8.52
C ARG A 292 -34.86 -7.42 9.25
N GLY A 293 -33.69 -8.04 9.32
CA GLY A 293 -33.49 -9.34 10.00
C GLY A 293 -32.12 -9.47 10.66
N LYS A 294 -32.08 -9.48 11.99
CA LYS A 294 -30.91 -9.82 12.80
C LYS A 294 -30.65 -11.33 12.76
N SER A 295 -30.14 -11.86 11.65
CA SER A 295 -29.63 -13.24 11.61
C SER A 295 -28.20 -13.25 11.10
N THR A 296 -27.29 -13.89 11.84
CA THR A 296 -25.87 -14.08 11.52
C THR A 296 -25.62 -15.15 10.45
N ASP A 297 -26.67 -15.56 9.73
CA ASP A 297 -26.62 -16.67 8.78
C ASP A 297 -26.40 -16.17 7.35
N LEU A 298 -25.26 -16.55 6.75
CA LEU A 298 -24.76 -16.05 5.47
C LEU A 298 -25.69 -16.37 4.29
N GLN A 299 -26.41 -17.50 4.37
CA GLN A 299 -27.38 -17.93 3.34
C GLN A 299 -28.68 -17.11 3.37
N ALA A 300 -29.12 -16.65 4.56
CA ALA A 300 -30.31 -15.81 4.71
C ALA A 300 -30.07 -14.37 4.21
N MET A 301 -28.86 -13.83 4.40
CA MET A 301 -28.48 -12.51 3.86
C MET A 301 -28.47 -12.50 2.32
N ALA A 302 -28.00 -13.60 1.69
CA ALA A 302 -27.94 -13.73 0.23
C ALA A 302 -29.33 -13.76 -0.46
N ALA A 303 -30.40 -14.07 0.27
CA ALA A 303 -31.75 -14.17 -0.29
C ALA A 303 -32.42 -12.80 -0.49
N GLY A 304 -32.17 -11.82 0.39
CA GLY A 304 -32.69 -10.45 0.28
C GLY A 304 -31.93 -9.59 -0.72
N LEU A 305 -30.62 -9.80 -0.87
CA LEU A 305 -29.71 -8.99 -1.71
C LEU A 305 -29.84 -9.24 -3.24
N ARG A 306 -30.93 -9.87 -3.71
CA ARG A 306 -31.07 -10.45 -5.06
C ARG A 306 -31.56 -9.49 -6.16
N GLU A 307 -31.89 -8.23 -5.85
CA GLU A 307 -32.59 -7.34 -6.79
C GLU A 307 -31.69 -6.45 -7.66
N LEU A 308 -30.38 -6.38 -7.39
CA LEU A 308 -29.42 -5.62 -8.21
C LEU A 308 -28.35 -6.55 -8.82
N PRO A 309 -28.23 -6.62 -10.17
CA PRO A 309 -27.29 -7.52 -10.85
C PRO A 309 -25.82 -7.35 -10.42
N GLU A 310 -25.36 -6.11 -10.21
CA GLU A 310 -24.00 -5.80 -9.78
C GLU A 310 -23.68 -6.36 -8.38
N TYR A 311 -24.63 -6.28 -7.45
CA TYR A 311 -24.47 -6.84 -6.10
C TYR A 311 -24.42 -8.36 -6.13
N ARG A 312 -25.23 -9.00 -6.99
CA ARG A 312 -25.21 -10.46 -7.18
C ARG A 312 -23.85 -10.93 -7.70
N GLU A 313 -23.27 -10.21 -8.66
CA GLU A 313 -21.94 -10.52 -9.17
C GLU A 313 -20.89 -10.38 -8.06
N MET A 314 -20.89 -9.26 -7.33
CA MET A 314 -19.96 -9.03 -6.23
C MET A 314 -20.05 -10.09 -5.13
N LEU A 315 -21.26 -10.46 -4.71
CA LEU A 315 -21.48 -11.53 -3.72
C LEU A 315 -21.04 -12.89 -4.27
N GLY A 316 -21.27 -13.15 -5.56
CA GLY A 316 -20.78 -14.35 -6.23
C GLY A 316 -19.26 -14.46 -6.17
N LYS A 317 -18.55 -13.35 -6.42
CA LYS A 317 -17.08 -13.29 -6.32
C LYS A 317 -16.57 -13.44 -4.89
N LEU A 318 -17.19 -12.78 -3.91
CA LEU A 318 -16.81 -12.96 -2.50
C LEU A 318 -17.03 -14.39 -2.01
N SER A 319 -18.15 -15.01 -2.39
CA SER A 319 -18.44 -16.41 -2.07
C SER A 319 -17.45 -17.37 -2.73
N GLN A 320 -17.08 -17.12 -4.00
CA GLN A 320 -16.02 -17.85 -4.71
C GLN A 320 -14.71 -17.82 -3.92
N HIS A 321 -14.21 -16.62 -3.56
CA HIS A 321 -12.93 -16.50 -2.87
C HIS A 321 -12.97 -17.06 -1.45
N LEU A 322 -14.10 -16.95 -0.75
CA LEU A 322 -14.28 -17.58 0.56
C LEU A 322 -14.19 -19.11 0.46
N PHE A 323 -14.81 -19.70 -0.56
CA PHE A 323 -14.73 -21.14 -0.81
C PHE A 323 -13.30 -21.58 -1.10
N LEU A 324 -12.61 -20.88 -2.00
CA LEU A 324 -11.22 -21.20 -2.36
C LEU A 324 -10.29 -21.08 -1.14
N ALA A 325 -10.40 -19.99 -0.37
CA ALA A 325 -9.61 -19.79 0.83
C ALA A 325 -9.89 -20.87 1.89
N GLY A 326 -11.16 -21.23 2.11
CA GLY A 326 -11.56 -22.31 3.01
C GLY A 326 -10.97 -23.65 2.60
N LYS A 327 -11.11 -24.03 1.32
CA LYS A 327 -10.58 -25.29 0.79
C LYS A 327 -9.06 -25.38 0.89
N ALA A 328 -8.35 -24.28 0.61
CA ALA A 328 -6.89 -24.22 0.77
C ALA A 328 -6.48 -24.42 2.24
N MET A 329 -7.17 -23.76 3.17
CA MET A 329 -6.91 -23.88 4.61
C MET A 329 -7.23 -25.28 5.16
N ASP A 330 -8.29 -25.93 4.66
CA ASP A 330 -8.64 -27.31 5.02
C ASP A 330 -7.52 -28.28 4.62
N ILE A 331 -6.99 -28.15 3.40
CA ILE A 331 -5.84 -28.95 2.95
C ILE A 331 -4.62 -28.64 3.82
N PHE A 332 -4.29 -27.37 4.01
CA PHE A 332 -3.13 -26.91 4.78
C PHE A 332 -3.09 -27.45 6.21
N THR A 333 -4.24 -27.47 6.89
CA THR A 333 -4.34 -27.98 8.26
C THR A 333 -4.43 -29.50 8.35
N SER A 334 -5.15 -30.15 7.43
CA SER A 334 -5.32 -31.61 7.44
C SER A 334 -4.05 -32.39 7.08
N THR A 335 -3.13 -31.77 6.33
CA THR A 335 -1.88 -32.39 5.84
C THR A 335 -0.64 -32.04 6.67
N GLY A 336 -0.78 -31.31 7.79
CA GLY A 336 0.35 -30.96 8.66
C GLY A 336 1.29 -29.90 8.08
N LEU A 337 0.82 -29.11 7.11
CA LEU A 337 1.65 -28.10 6.44
C LEU A 337 1.95 -26.87 7.31
N LEU A 338 1.20 -26.65 8.39
CA LEU A 338 1.52 -25.60 9.35
C LEU A 338 2.84 -25.88 10.07
N GLU A 339 3.05 -27.10 10.59
CA GLU A 339 4.33 -27.45 11.20
C GLU A 339 5.45 -27.49 10.15
N ALA A 340 5.18 -28.06 8.96
CA ALA A 340 6.15 -28.14 7.87
C ALA A 340 6.66 -26.76 7.44
N SER A 341 5.74 -25.83 7.14
CA SER A 341 6.08 -24.47 6.72
C SER A 341 6.86 -23.72 7.81
N ASN A 342 6.53 -23.87 9.09
CA ASN A 342 7.30 -23.24 10.18
C ASN A 342 8.75 -23.73 10.25
N ILE A 343 8.98 -25.02 10.00
CA ILE A 343 10.32 -25.60 9.94
C ILE A 343 11.05 -25.08 8.69
N GLU A 344 10.41 -25.08 7.52
CA GLU A 344 10.96 -24.49 6.29
C GLU A 344 11.40 -23.04 6.49
N GLN A 345 10.56 -22.21 7.13
CA GLN A 345 10.90 -20.83 7.46
C GLN A 345 12.15 -20.74 8.34
N THR A 346 12.27 -21.63 9.32
CA THR A 346 13.43 -21.67 10.22
C THR A 346 14.70 -22.08 9.49
N LEU A 347 14.61 -23.06 8.59
CA LEU A 347 15.71 -23.52 7.75
C LEU A 347 16.17 -22.44 6.77
N ALA A 348 15.23 -21.83 6.04
CA ALA A 348 15.52 -20.85 5.00
C ALA A 348 16.06 -19.52 5.55
N THR A 349 15.65 -19.12 6.77
CA THR A 349 16.11 -17.87 7.40
C THR A 349 17.30 -18.05 8.34
N GLY A 350 17.59 -19.28 8.77
CA GLY A 350 18.62 -19.57 9.76
C GLY A 350 18.29 -19.13 11.19
N VAL A 351 17.04 -18.68 11.44
CA VAL A 351 16.56 -18.22 12.75
C VAL A 351 15.23 -18.86 13.12
N GLU A 352 15.04 -19.14 14.40
CA GLU A 352 13.78 -19.62 14.97
C GLU A 352 12.72 -18.50 15.00
N GLU A 353 11.47 -18.84 15.28
CA GLU A 353 10.36 -17.87 15.44
C GLU A 353 10.69 -16.76 16.45
N SER A 354 11.45 -17.10 17.50
CA SER A 354 11.91 -16.15 18.52
C SER A 354 13.02 -15.19 18.05
N GLY A 355 13.49 -15.30 16.81
CA GLY A 355 14.63 -14.54 16.28
C GLY A 355 16.00 -15.09 16.67
N LYS A 356 16.05 -16.13 17.51
CA LYS A 356 17.29 -16.81 17.92
C LYS A 356 17.89 -17.60 16.76
N LYS A 357 19.22 -17.65 16.69
CA LYS A 357 19.94 -18.46 15.71
C LYS A 357 19.57 -19.95 15.85
N LEU A 358 19.37 -20.60 14.71
CA LEU A 358 19.05 -22.02 14.60
C LEU A 358 20.07 -22.92 15.31
N LYS A 359 19.56 -23.90 16.07
CA LYS A 359 20.36 -24.98 16.66
C LYS A 359 20.21 -26.27 15.86
N HIS A 360 21.32 -26.78 15.32
CA HIS A 360 21.34 -27.98 14.47
C HIS A 360 20.71 -29.22 15.13
N SER A 361 21.04 -29.49 16.40
CA SER A 361 20.50 -30.66 17.11
C SER A 361 18.98 -30.59 17.36
N ALA A 362 18.45 -29.38 17.55
CA ALA A 362 17.02 -29.17 17.75
C ALA A 362 16.25 -29.36 16.43
N VAL A 363 16.72 -28.74 15.35
CA VAL A 363 16.06 -28.84 14.04
C VAL A 363 16.16 -30.24 13.44
N ALA A 364 17.28 -30.93 13.63
CA ALA A 364 17.43 -32.33 13.19
C ALA A 364 16.38 -33.23 13.84
N LYS A 365 16.16 -33.08 15.15
CA LYS A 365 15.11 -33.82 15.86
C LYS A 365 13.71 -33.45 15.38
N GLN A 366 13.43 -32.16 15.20
CA GLN A 366 12.13 -31.70 14.69
C GLN A 366 11.83 -32.26 13.29
N LEU A 367 12.83 -32.30 12.40
CA LEU A 367 12.69 -32.90 11.07
C LEU A 367 12.47 -34.41 11.12
N GLU A 368 13.21 -35.13 11.96
CA GLU A 368 13.01 -36.57 12.16
C GLU A 368 11.60 -36.90 12.68
N ASP A 369 11.03 -36.05 13.53
CA ASP A 369 9.68 -36.21 14.06
C ASP A 369 8.62 -35.82 13.01
N LEU A 370 8.83 -34.72 12.27
CA LEU A 370 7.95 -34.29 11.17
C LEU A 370 7.87 -35.35 10.07
N PHE A 371 8.98 -35.94 9.65
CA PHE A 371 9.00 -36.94 8.59
C PHE A 371 8.34 -38.28 8.97
N LYS A 372 8.12 -38.52 10.27
CA LYS A 372 7.35 -39.68 10.75
C LYS A 372 5.85 -39.42 10.79
N ASP A 373 5.40 -38.17 10.67
CA ASP A 373 3.97 -37.85 10.68
C ASP A 373 3.29 -38.41 9.42
N PRO A 374 2.29 -39.32 9.56
CA PRO A 374 1.57 -39.88 8.43
C PRO A 374 0.70 -38.86 7.67
N LYS A 375 0.46 -37.67 8.22
CA LYS A 375 -0.34 -36.61 7.56
C LYS A 375 0.38 -35.98 6.37
N LEU A 376 1.71 -35.86 6.43
CA LEU A 376 2.48 -35.27 5.34
C LEU A 376 2.54 -36.21 4.14
N THR A 377 2.30 -35.67 2.95
CA THR A 377 2.51 -36.43 1.72
C THR A 377 4.01 -36.60 1.45
N GLU A 378 4.37 -37.54 0.57
CA GLU A 378 5.76 -37.71 0.17
C GLU A 378 6.33 -36.45 -0.50
N ASN A 379 5.54 -35.74 -1.31
CA ASN A 379 5.94 -34.48 -1.94
C ASN A 379 6.23 -33.40 -0.88
N ASP A 380 5.43 -33.32 0.18
CA ASP A 380 5.64 -32.33 1.24
C ASP A 380 6.89 -32.65 2.05
N ARG A 381 7.11 -33.93 2.39
CA ARG A 381 8.36 -34.38 3.02
C ARG A 381 9.57 -34.08 2.13
N PHE A 382 9.44 -34.32 0.83
CA PHE A 382 10.49 -34.00 -0.15
C PHE A 382 10.83 -32.51 -0.17
N ARG A 383 9.83 -31.62 -0.24
CA ARG A 383 10.04 -30.16 -0.23
C ARG A 383 10.82 -29.72 1.00
N VAL A 384 10.38 -30.13 2.19
CA VAL A 384 11.07 -29.81 3.45
C VAL A 384 12.50 -30.38 3.46
N ALA A 385 12.69 -31.62 3.00
CA ALA A 385 14.01 -32.26 2.92
C ALA A 385 14.96 -31.52 1.97
N VAL A 386 14.45 -30.99 0.86
CA VAL A 386 15.25 -30.22 -0.10
C VAL A 386 15.61 -28.85 0.48
N VAL A 387 14.65 -28.14 1.10
CA VAL A 387 14.93 -26.87 1.78
C VAL A 387 16.01 -27.08 2.84
N PHE A 388 15.94 -28.16 3.61
CA PHE A 388 17.00 -28.57 4.54
C PHE A 388 18.34 -28.79 3.83
N ALA A 389 18.37 -29.60 2.76
CA ALA A 389 19.60 -29.91 2.01
C ALA A 389 20.28 -28.67 1.40
N LEU A 390 19.49 -27.67 0.97
CA LEU A 390 19.97 -26.45 0.33
C LEU A 390 20.44 -25.37 1.33
N THR A 391 20.02 -25.45 2.58
CA THR A 391 20.23 -24.35 3.55
C THR A 391 21.14 -24.73 4.72
N GLN A 392 21.27 -26.02 5.04
CA GLN A 392 22.00 -26.51 6.21
C GLN A 392 23.39 -27.05 5.84
N ASP A 393 24.16 -26.25 5.12
CA ASP A 393 25.52 -26.52 4.65
C ASP A 393 26.55 -26.67 5.78
N THR A 394 26.34 -25.98 6.91
CA THR A 394 27.21 -26.02 8.10
C THR A 394 26.98 -27.24 9.00
N MET A 395 25.97 -28.06 8.74
CA MET A 395 25.68 -29.27 9.51
C MET A 395 26.66 -30.40 9.16
N LYS A 396 27.06 -31.20 10.17
CA LYS A 396 27.95 -32.36 9.94
C LYS A 396 27.28 -33.36 9.01
N GLU A 397 28.06 -33.91 8.08
CA GLU A 397 27.58 -34.85 7.06
C GLU A 397 26.83 -36.05 7.64
N ALA A 398 27.32 -36.66 8.72
CA ALA A 398 26.66 -37.79 9.37
C ALA A 398 25.26 -37.45 9.92
N GLU A 399 25.10 -36.27 10.51
CA GLU A 399 23.81 -35.80 11.05
C GLU A 399 22.85 -35.44 9.90
N ARG A 400 23.35 -34.76 8.87
CA ARG A 400 22.59 -34.45 7.66
C ARG A 400 22.09 -35.71 6.95
N ASN A 401 22.95 -36.71 6.78
CA ASN A 401 22.59 -37.98 6.14
C ASN A 401 21.52 -38.72 6.96
N LYS A 402 21.59 -38.67 8.30
CA LYS A 402 20.56 -39.23 9.17
C LYS A 402 19.19 -38.56 8.97
N VAL A 403 19.15 -37.23 8.90
CA VAL A 403 17.92 -36.46 8.64
C VAL A 403 17.36 -36.78 7.25
N MET A 404 18.20 -36.80 6.22
CA MET A 404 17.77 -37.13 4.85
C MET A 404 17.23 -38.56 4.74
N GLN A 405 17.83 -39.53 5.44
CA GLN A 405 17.32 -40.90 5.49
C GLN A 405 15.95 -40.99 6.20
N ALA A 406 15.70 -40.14 7.20
CA ALA A 406 14.42 -40.11 7.90
C ALA A 406 13.25 -39.66 7.00
N ALA A 407 13.52 -38.88 5.93
CA ALA A 407 12.51 -38.42 4.98
C ALA A 407 11.87 -39.55 4.15
N LYS A 408 12.56 -40.70 4.02
CA LYS A 408 12.11 -41.90 3.27
C LYS A 408 11.62 -41.56 1.86
N LEU A 409 12.48 -40.88 1.10
CA LEU A 409 12.18 -40.45 -0.26
C LEU A 409 12.20 -41.65 -1.22
N SER A 410 11.28 -41.68 -2.19
CA SER A 410 11.33 -42.66 -3.27
C SER A 410 12.47 -42.38 -4.24
N LYS A 411 12.79 -43.37 -5.07
CA LYS A 411 13.77 -43.26 -6.16
C LYS A 411 13.46 -42.10 -7.13
N LYS A 412 12.17 -41.78 -7.33
CA LYS A 412 11.78 -40.60 -8.13
C LYS A 412 12.34 -39.32 -7.51
N HIS A 413 12.13 -39.11 -6.21
CA HIS A 413 12.61 -37.93 -5.49
C HIS A 413 14.14 -37.88 -5.35
N GLU A 414 14.80 -39.03 -5.21
CA GLU A 414 16.27 -39.10 -5.26
C GLU A 414 16.80 -38.64 -6.63
N THR A 415 16.17 -39.08 -7.72
CA THR A 415 16.52 -38.64 -9.09
C THR A 415 16.30 -37.14 -9.26
N ILE A 416 15.27 -36.57 -8.64
CA ILE A 416 15.02 -35.12 -8.65
C ILE A 416 16.17 -34.36 -7.97
N LEU A 417 16.67 -34.82 -6.80
CA LEU A 417 17.82 -34.20 -6.14
C LEU A 417 19.06 -34.19 -7.03
N GLU A 418 19.33 -35.29 -7.74
CA GLU A 418 20.41 -35.33 -8.72
C GLU A 418 20.20 -34.33 -9.86
N ASN A 419 18.97 -34.24 -10.38
CA ASN A 419 18.65 -33.35 -11.50
C ASN A 419 18.72 -31.87 -11.12
N MET A 420 18.50 -31.50 -9.85
CA MET A 420 18.65 -30.11 -9.40
C MET A 420 20.07 -29.57 -9.62
N VAL A 421 21.09 -30.43 -9.58
CA VAL A 421 22.49 -30.06 -9.87
C VAL A 421 22.67 -29.62 -11.32
N LEU A 422 21.85 -30.13 -12.25
CA LEU A 422 21.88 -29.71 -13.66
C LEU A 422 21.36 -28.27 -13.86
N VAL A 423 20.54 -27.80 -12.92
CA VAL A 423 19.95 -26.45 -12.95
C VAL A 423 20.85 -25.45 -12.24
N ALA A 424 21.24 -25.74 -11.01
CA ALA A 424 21.98 -24.80 -10.15
C ALA A 424 23.51 -24.99 -10.16
N GLY A 425 24.01 -26.02 -10.84
CA GLY A 425 25.43 -26.34 -10.94
C GLY A 425 25.96 -27.24 -9.82
N SER A 426 27.22 -27.68 -9.98
CA SER A 426 27.91 -28.65 -9.10
C SER A 426 28.07 -28.18 -7.66
N GLU A 427 27.94 -26.88 -7.41
CA GLU A 427 28.14 -26.28 -6.09
C GLU A 427 26.90 -26.35 -5.20
N LEU A 428 25.74 -26.78 -5.74
CA LEU A 428 24.43 -26.68 -5.07
C LEU A 428 24.41 -27.28 -3.66
N TYR A 429 25.04 -28.42 -3.45
CA TYR A 429 25.06 -29.15 -2.18
C TYR A 429 26.42 -29.10 -1.46
N LYS A 430 27.35 -28.24 -1.90
CA LYS A 430 28.70 -28.25 -1.36
C LYS A 430 28.76 -27.76 0.08
N GLN A 431 29.52 -28.50 0.89
CA GLN A 431 29.79 -28.16 2.27
C GLN A 431 31.13 -27.46 2.38
N ASN A 432 31.07 -26.14 2.54
CA ASN A 432 32.28 -25.33 2.67
C ASN A 432 32.62 -25.05 4.14
N GLY A 433 31.77 -25.51 5.08
CA GLY A 433 31.85 -25.20 6.52
C GLY A 433 31.45 -23.76 6.87
N ASN A 434 31.22 -22.92 5.86
CA ASN A 434 30.80 -21.53 6.00
C ASN A 434 29.33 -21.39 5.61
N SER A 435 28.53 -20.74 6.46
CA SER A 435 27.11 -20.48 6.22
C SER A 435 26.85 -19.75 4.91
N LEU A 436 25.97 -20.30 4.07
CA LEU A 436 25.39 -19.64 2.89
C LEU A 436 24.63 -18.35 3.24
N ILE A 437 24.10 -18.23 4.46
CA ILE A 437 23.41 -17.03 4.93
C ILE A 437 24.44 -16.05 5.50
N SER A 438 24.49 -14.83 4.95
CA SER A 438 25.42 -13.80 5.39
C SER A 438 25.10 -13.28 6.79
N SER A 439 26.07 -12.60 7.42
CA SER A 439 25.86 -12.01 8.74
C SER A 439 24.84 -10.87 8.73
N GLU A 440 24.75 -10.12 7.63
CA GLU A 440 23.73 -9.10 7.41
C GLU A 440 22.34 -9.74 7.27
N ASP A 441 22.22 -10.80 6.47
CA ASP A 441 20.93 -11.48 6.24
C ASP A 441 20.39 -12.10 7.52
N LEU A 442 21.25 -12.72 8.34
CA LEU A 442 20.89 -13.22 9.67
C LEU A 442 20.33 -12.12 10.58
N LYS A 443 20.95 -10.93 10.58
CA LYS A 443 20.46 -9.78 11.37
C LYS A 443 19.11 -9.29 10.86
N LEU A 444 18.93 -9.23 9.54
CA LEU A 444 17.65 -8.84 8.94
C LEU A 444 16.56 -9.86 9.27
N ALA A 445 16.87 -11.15 9.18
CA ALA A 445 15.98 -12.24 9.52
C ALA A 445 15.56 -12.21 10.99
N THR A 446 16.48 -11.98 11.94
CA THR A 446 16.16 -11.81 13.36
C THR A 446 15.19 -10.65 13.59
N LYS A 447 15.46 -9.47 13.02
CA LYS A 447 14.57 -8.31 13.15
C LYS A 447 13.18 -8.57 12.57
N LYS A 448 13.12 -9.28 11.44
CA LYS A 448 11.84 -9.64 10.82
C LYS A 448 11.07 -10.63 11.67
N ALA A 449 11.74 -11.62 12.26
CA ALA A 449 11.11 -12.60 13.16
C ALA A 449 10.44 -11.94 14.38
N GLU A 450 11.02 -10.86 14.92
CA GLU A 450 10.46 -10.12 16.06
C GLU A 450 9.17 -9.33 15.74
N VAL A 451 8.97 -8.94 14.47
CA VAL A 451 7.89 -8.01 14.05
C VAL A 451 6.79 -8.71 13.25
N VAL A 452 7.11 -9.81 12.58
CA VAL A 452 6.17 -10.51 11.69
C VAL A 452 4.99 -11.09 12.47
N GLU A 453 3.78 -10.91 11.94
CA GLU A 453 2.55 -11.40 12.57
C GLU A 453 2.40 -12.93 12.49
N TYR A 454 2.95 -13.54 11.44
CA TYR A 454 2.83 -14.97 11.15
C TYR A 454 4.20 -15.64 11.06
N SER A 455 4.44 -16.62 11.93
CA SER A 455 5.72 -17.34 12.02
C SER A 455 6.04 -18.19 10.78
N ASN A 456 5.03 -18.59 10.03
CA ASN A 456 5.15 -19.32 8.75
C ASN A 456 5.33 -18.39 7.52
N ALA A 457 5.57 -17.08 7.71
CA ALA A 457 5.73 -16.09 6.62
C ALA A 457 6.95 -15.15 6.81
N ARG A 458 8.11 -15.71 7.20
CA ARG A 458 9.33 -14.95 7.56
C ARG A 458 10.31 -14.77 6.40
N TYR A 459 10.45 -15.77 5.56
CA TYR A 459 11.38 -15.85 4.45
C TYR A 459 10.97 -14.88 3.33
N ASP A 460 11.95 -14.16 2.81
CA ASP A 460 11.81 -13.41 1.57
C ASP A 460 12.57 -14.13 0.45
N PRO A 461 11.95 -14.36 -0.71
CA PRO A 461 12.65 -14.81 -1.91
C PRO A 461 13.89 -13.96 -2.21
N LYS A 462 14.99 -14.60 -2.66
CA LYS A 462 16.28 -13.90 -2.87
C LYS A 462 16.16 -12.71 -3.84
N ILE A 463 15.27 -12.82 -4.82
CA ILE A 463 14.99 -11.76 -5.79
C ILE A 463 14.60 -10.43 -5.11
N LYS A 464 13.93 -10.47 -3.95
CA LYS A 464 13.49 -9.26 -3.24
C LYS A 464 14.67 -8.37 -2.86
N ALA A 465 15.69 -8.97 -2.24
CA ALA A 465 16.90 -8.26 -1.80
C ALA A 465 17.75 -7.77 -2.99
N ILE A 466 17.86 -8.59 -4.04
CA ILE A 466 18.59 -8.25 -5.27
C ILE A 466 17.95 -7.02 -5.94
N VAL A 467 16.63 -7.05 -6.13
CA VAL A 467 15.88 -5.95 -6.78
C VAL A 467 15.90 -4.69 -5.93
N ALA A 468 15.69 -4.80 -4.60
CA ALA A 468 15.78 -3.65 -3.70
C ALA A 468 17.18 -3.01 -3.74
N SER A 469 18.24 -3.81 -3.77
CA SER A 469 19.62 -3.32 -3.88
C SER A 469 19.90 -2.69 -5.24
N ALA A 470 19.33 -3.23 -6.32
CA ALA A 470 19.46 -2.66 -7.66
C ALA A 470 18.77 -1.29 -7.76
N LEU A 471 17.56 -1.16 -7.21
CA LEU A 471 16.82 0.11 -7.17
C LEU A 471 17.55 1.19 -6.36
N LYS A 472 18.19 0.79 -5.26
CA LYS A 472 19.04 1.63 -4.40
C LYS A 472 20.44 1.88 -4.97
N ARG A 473 20.80 1.26 -6.10
CA ARG A 473 22.13 1.29 -6.73
C ARG A 473 23.26 0.83 -5.79
N THR A 474 22.95 -0.06 -4.86
CA THR A 474 23.92 -0.72 -3.97
C THR A 474 24.24 -2.14 -4.42
N LEU A 475 23.56 -2.65 -5.45
CA LEU A 475 23.87 -3.97 -6.02
C LEU A 475 25.26 -3.95 -6.67
N SER A 476 26.14 -4.81 -6.16
CA SER A 476 27.55 -4.91 -6.57
C SER A 476 27.72 -5.00 -8.09
N GLU A 477 28.61 -4.17 -8.64
CA GLU A 477 28.95 -4.22 -10.06
C GLU A 477 29.91 -5.36 -10.39
N SER A 478 30.65 -5.88 -9.41
CA SER A 478 31.49 -7.07 -9.62
C SER A 478 30.67 -8.35 -9.66
N GLU A 479 29.61 -8.43 -8.85
CA GLU A 479 28.71 -9.58 -8.82
C GLU A 479 27.64 -9.50 -9.90
N TYR A 480 27.11 -8.29 -10.18
CA TYR A 480 26.11 -8.06 -11.21
C TYR A 480 26.58 -6.98 -12.22
N PRO A 481 27.52 -7.30 -13.12
CA PRO A 481 28.05 -6.35 -14.08
C PRO A 481 26.99 -5.83 -15.07
N TYR A 482 27.29 -4.68 -15.67
CA TYR A 482 26.54 -4.13 -16.79
C TYR A 482 27.14 -4.56 -18.13
N ILE A 483 26.30 -4.78 -19.15
CA ILE A 483 26.77 -4.87 -20.55
C ILE A 483 27.23 -3.49 -21.04
N ILE A 484 26.43 -2.46 -20.75
CA ILE A 484 26.77 -1.06 -20.99
C ILE A 484 26.68 -0.34 -19.65
N THR A 485 27.81 0.15 -19.16
CA THR A 485 27.86 0.87 -17.88
C THR A 485 27.06 2.18 -17.98
N PRO A 486 26.16 2.47 -17.04
CA PRO A 486 25.50 3.77 -16.99
C PRO A 486 26.53 4.89 -16.82
N PRO A 487 26.31 6.07 -17.42
CA PRO A 487 27.23 7.18 -17.25
C PRO A 487 27.33 7.53 -15.76
N PRO A 488 28.54 7.85 -15.25
CA PRO A 488 28.73 8.23 -13.86
C PRO A 488 27.85 9.46 -13.59
N GLN A 489 26.84 9.27 -12.75
CA GLN A 489 25.99 10.38 -12.39
C GLN A 489 26.82 11.31 -11.51
N SER A 490 26.98 12.56 -11.93
CA SER A 490 27.34 13.63 -11.00
C SER A 490 26.35 13.55 -9.83
N PRO A 491 26.80 13.66 -8.57
CA PRO A 491 25.95 13.41 -7.42
C PRO A 491 24.74 14.34 -7.51
N THR A 492 23.60 13.78 -7.94
CA THR A 492 22.34 14.49 -7.96
C THR A 492 22.01 14.75 -6.51
N ALA A 493 21.88 16.03 -6.16
CA ALA A 493 21.52 16.51 -4.83
C ALA A 493 20.07 16.17 -4.44
N SER A 494 19.61 14.95 -4.72
CA SER A 494 18.30 14.42 -4.34
C SER A 494 18.36 13.48 -3.14
N ASP A 495 19.52 12.90 -2.80
CA ASP A 495 19.58 11.86 -1.75
C ASP A 495 20.20 12.30 -0.43
N SER A 496 20.64 13.56 -0.28
CA SER A 496 20.95 14.11 1.05
C SER A 496 21.05 15.64 1.04
N LYS A 497 19.97 16.34 1.40
CA LYS A 497 19.93 17.55 2.25
C LYS A 497 18.58 18.29 2.15
N LYS A 498 18.11 18.74 3.32
CA LYS A 498 17.02 19.68 3.63
C LYS A 498 16.49 20.50 2.43
N ARG A 499 15.17 20.41 2.18
CA ARG A 499 14.43 21.24 1.24
C ARG A 499 14.53 22.73 1.62
N GLY A 500 15.22 23.51 0.80
CA GLY A 500 15.08 24.97 0.68
C GLY A 500 14.19 25.34 -0.52
N PRO A 501 13.65 26.57 -0.60
CA PRO A 501 12.54 26.89 -1.49
C PRO A 501 13.02 27.04 -2.95
N VAL A 502 12.34 26.35 -3.86
CA VAL A 502 12.60 26.43 -5.31
C VAL A 502 11.76 27.56 -5.93
N SER A 503 12.46 28.44 -6.63
CA SER A 503 11.92 29.57 -7.39
C SER A 503 11.09 29.10 -8.60
N LEU A 504 9.88 29.65 -8.74
CA LEU A 504 8.97 29.44 -9.86
C LEU A 504 9.40 30.28 -11.07
N ARG A 505 9.99 29.65 -12.11
CA ARG A 505 9.97 30.21 -13.46
C ARG A 505 9.19 29.30 -14.41
N LYS A 506 7.96 29.75 -14.65
CA LYS A 506 6.94 29.30 -15.61
C LYS A 506 7.50 29.20 -17.03
N LYS A 507 7.21 28.09 -17.72
CA LYS A 507 7.15 28.06 -19.20
C LYS A 507 5.88 27.33 -19.64
N MET A 508 5.05 28.05 -20.38
CA MET A 508 3.78 27.59 -20.97
C MET A 508 4.01 26.99 -22.36
N ALA A 509 3.36 25.87 -22.65
CA ALA A 509 2.83 25.40 -23.95
C ALA A 509 2.33 23.96 -23.71
N GLY A 510 1.21 23.42 -24.21
CA GLY A 510 0.10 23.89 -25.03
C GLY A 510 -0.78 22.67 -25.35
N LYS A 511 -2.08 22.77 -25.04
CA LYS A 511 -3.28 22.02 -25.53
C LYS A 511 -3.20 20.51 -25.90
N GLY A 512 -3.99 19.72 -25.16
CA GLY A 512 -5.19 19.06 -25.70
C GLY A 512 -5.22 17.52 -25.69
N LYS A 513 -6.01 16.91 -24.77
CA LYS A 513 -6.98 15.84 -25.04
C LYS A 513 -7.74 15.41 -23.77
N ALA A 514 -8.89 14.79 -24.00
CA ALA A 514 -9.99 14.49 -23.09
C ALA A 514 -9.58 13.73 -21.82
N GLN A 515 -10.27 14.04 -20.73
CA GLN A 515 -10.04 13.47 -19.41
C GLN A 515 -11.09 12.37 -19.17
N GLU A 516 -10.72 11.13 -19.51
CA GLU A 516 -11.36 9.94 -18.95
C GLU A 516 -11.03 9.85 -17.45
N ALA A 517 -11.98 9.32 -16.68
CA ALA A 517 -11.90 9.22 -15.23
C ALA A 517 -10.68 8.37 -14.81
N ALA A 518 -9.62 9.06 -14.38
CA ALA A 518 -8.42 8.43 -13.86
C ALA A 518 -8.74 7.70 -12.54
N VAL A 519 -8.71 6.38 -12.59
CA VAL A 519 -8.45 5.48 -11.45
C VAL A 519 -7.23 6.02 -10.70
N GLU A 520 -7.26 6.06 -9.36
CA GLU A 520 -6.12 6.49 -8.52
C GLU A 520 -4.82 5.79 -8.97
N SER A 521 -4.03 6.47 -9.80
CA SER A 521 -2.79 5.92 -10.32
C SER A 521 -1.75 6.00 -9.22
N GLU A 522 -1.31 4.87 -8.70
CA GLU A 522 -0.09 4.77 -7.89
C GLU A 522 1.03 5.54 -8.59
N GLN A 523 1.43 6.67 -7.99
CA GLN A 523 2.32 7.61 -8.65
C GLN A 523 3.76 7.11 -8.52
N PHE A 524 4.17 6.22 -9.43
CA PHE A 524 5.55 5.77 -9.54
C PHE A 524 6.45 6.88 -10.08
N SER A 525 7.69 6.93 -9.61
CA SER A 525 8.67 7.91 -10.08
C SER A 525 10.02 7.24 -10.29
N GLY A 526 10.88 7.82 -11.14
CA GLY A 526 12.23 7.30 -11.37
C GLY A 526 12.35 6.41 -12.62
N GLU A 527 13.48 5.69 -12.71
CA GLU A 527 13.77 4.76 -13.80
C GLU A 527 12.91 3.49 -13.65
N LYS A 528 12.48 2.86 -14.75
CA LYS A 528 11.83 1.55 -14.67
C LYS A 528 12.85 0.45 -14.41
N MET A 529 12.43 -0.63 -13.79
CA MET A 529 13.23 -1.84 -13.66
C MET A 529 12.47 -3.04 -14.23
N ILE A 530 13.11 -3.77 -15.12
CA ILE A 530 12.60 -5.03 -15.67
C ILE A 530 13.49 -6.13 -15.09
N VAL A 531 12.88 -7.16 -14.53
CA VAL A 531 13.58 -8.33 -14.00
C VAL A 531 13.11 -9.53 -14.78
N PHE A 532 14.01 -10.21 -15.48
CA PHE A 532 13.67 -11.40 -16.24
C PHE A 532 14.25 -12.65 -15.58
N LEU A 533 13.38 -13.52 -15.09
CA LEU A 533 13.74 -14.79 -14.47
C LEU A 533 13.60 -15.93 -15.49
N SER A 534 14.74 -16.43 -15.97
CA SER A 534 14.84 -17.56 -16.88
C SER A 534 14.67 -18.89 -16.14
N GLY A 535 13.81 -19.78 -16.63
CA GLY A 535 13.56 -21.08 -15.99
C GLY A 535 12.37 -21.09 -15.02
N GLY A 536 11.54 -20.05 -15.04
CA GLY A 536 10.24 -20.02 -14.38
C GLY A 536 10.20 -19.30 -13.03
N ALA A 537 9.28 -18.34 -12.90
CA ALA A 537 9.07 -17.58 -11.68
C ALA A 537 7.90 -18.12 -10.86
N THR A 538 7.98 -17.95 -9.55
CA THR A 538 6.97 -18.38 -8.58
C THR A 538 6.05 -17.22 -8.18
N TYR A 539 4.88 -17.52 -7.63
CA TYR A 539 3.95 -16.49 -7.15
C TYR A 539 4.47 -15.76 -5.90
N SER A 540 5.38 -16.35 -5.12
CA SER A 540 6.03 -15.69 -3.99
C SER A 540 7.06 -14.66 -4.46
N GLU A 541 7.83 -14.96 -5.52
CA GLU A 541 8.71 -13.98 -6.18
C GLU A 541 7.92 -12.83 -6.78
N LEU A 542 6.78 -13.14 -7.42
CA LEU A 542 5.88 -12.11 -7.95
C LEU A 542 5.35 -11.20 -6.84
N ARG A 543 4.88 -11.77 -5.72
CA ARG A 543 4.47 -10.99 -4.54
C ARG A 543 5.59 -10.06 -4.06
N SER A 544 6.83 -10.56 -3.97
CA SER A 544 7.98 -9.75 -3.55
C SER A 544 8.25 -8.56 -4.46
N ILE A 545 7.93 -8.66 -5.75
CA ILE A 545 8.03 -7.54 -6.69
C ILE A 545 6.96 -6.48 -6.39
N TYR A 546 5.72 -6.87 -6.06
CA TYR A 546 4.70 -5.93 -5.59
C TYR A 546 5.11 -5.23 -4.28
N GLU A 547 5.67 -5.98 -3.33
CA GLU A 547 6.17 -5.43 -2.06
C GLU A 547 7.25 -4.38 -2.32
N VAL A 548 8.29 -4.70 -3.10
CA VAL A 548 9.39 -3.77 -3.42
C VAL A 548 8.90 -2.57 -4.23
N ARG A 549 7.97 -2.79 -5.18
CA ARG A 549 7.34 -1.72 -5.97
C ARG A 549 6.64 -0.70 -5.06
N SER A 550 5.92 -1.18 -4.05
CA SER A 550 5.23 -0.34 -3.06
C SER A 550 6.20 0.35 -2.10
N GLU A 551 7.19 -0.38 -1.57
CA GLU A 551 8.19 0.12 -0.61
C GLU A 551 9.06 1.22 -1.22
N GLU A 552 9.58 1.00 -2.44
CA GLU A 552 10.52 1.90 -3.10
C GLU A 552 9.80 2.95 -3.99
N LYS A 553 8.49 2.79 -4.25
CA LYS A 553 7.69 3.63 -5.16
C LYS A 553 8.31 3.75 -6.55
N ARG A 554 8.90 2.65 -7.02
CA ARG A 554 9.55 2.49 -8.32
C ARG A 554 8.72 1.56 -9.19
N ASP A 555 8.70 1.80 -10.50
CA ASP A 555 8.02 0.92 -11.43
C ASP A 555 8.91 -0.29 -11.76
N VAL A 556 8.49 -1.47 -11.30
CA VAL A 556 9.24 -2.73 -11.43
C VAL A 556 8.35 -3.76 -12.11
N PHE A 557 8.87 -4.47 -13.10
CA PHE A 557 8.18 -5.52 -13.86
C PHE A 557 8.92 -6.84 -13.75
N LEU A 558 8.21 -7.93 -13.41
CA LEU A 558 8.73 -9.29 -13.42
C LEU A 558 8.33 -10.01 -14.70
N GLY A 559 9.32 -10.44 -15.46
CA GLY A 559 9.19 -11.29 -16.63
C GLY A 559 9.69 -12.70 -16.36
N THR A 560 9.09 -13.70 -16.99
CA THR A 560 9.61 -15.07 -16.97
C THR A 560 9.22 -15.86 -18.21
N THR A 561 9.87 -17.00 -18.44
CA THR A 561 9.48 -17.96 -19.49
C THR A 561 8.06 -18.50 -19.25
N SER A 562 7.76 -18.88 -18.00
CA SER A 562 6.43 -19.34 -17.54
C SER A 562 6.33 -19.20 -16.02
N PHE A 563 5.15 -18.88 -15.47
CA PHE A 563 4.95 -19.00 -14.03
C PHE A 563 4.84 -20.47 -13.62
N VAL A 564 5.38 -20.83 -12.45
CA VAL A 564 5.44 -22.22 -11.99
C VAL A 564 4.95 -22.35 -10.55
N ALA A 565 4.08 -23.36 -10.32
CA ALA A 565 3.68 -23.81 -9.01
C ALA A 565 4.59 -24.96 -8.52
N PRO A 566 4.78 -25.15 -7.20
CA PRO A 566 5.69 -26.16 -6.68
C PRO A 566 5.49 -27.57 -7.25
N PRO A 567 4.25 -28.11 -7.41
CA PRO A 567 4.06 -29.44 -7.99
C PRO A 567 4.55 -29.55 -9.45
N ALA A 568 4.33 -28.50 -10.25
CA ALA A 568 4.79 -28.47 -11.64
C ALA A 568 6.31 -28.34 -11.74
N PHE A 569 6.93 -27.60 -10.81
CA PHE A 569 8.39 -27.48 -10.73
C PHE A 569 9.05 -28.83 -10.37
N ILE A 570 8.49 -29.54 -9.39
CA ILE A 570 8.95 -30.89 -9.00
C ILE A 570 8.88 -31.86 -10.19
N GLU A 571 7.79 -31.83 -10.97
CA GLU A 571 7.65 -32.69 -12.15
C GLU A 571 8.62 -32.31 -13.28
N SER A 572 8.85 -31.01 -13.47
CA SER A 572 9.82 -30.51 -14.46
C SER A 572 11.25 -30.94 -14.13
N LEU A 573 11.59 -31.01 -12.84
CA LEU A 573 12.87 -31.56 -12.39
C LEU A 573 12.93 -33.08 -12.56
N ALA A 574 11.83 -33.80 -12.31
CA ALA A 574 11.79 -35.25 -12.43
C ALA A 574 12.09 -35.74 -13.85
N THR A 575 11.57 -35.02 -14.83
CA THR A 575 11.62 -35.39 -16.27
C THR A 575 12.80 -34.75 -17.01
N LEU A 576 13.73 -34.10 -16.30
CA LEU A 576 14.79 -33.30 -16.93
C LEU A 576 15.76 -34.13 -17.80
N LYS A 577 15.95 -35.41 -17.49
CA LYS A 577 16.79 -36.34 -18.27
C LYS A 577 16.03 -37.03 -19.41
N ASP A 578 14.72 -36.85 -19.50
CA ASP A 578 13.89 -37.49 -20.53
C ASP A 578 14.08 -36.80 -21.88
N THR A 579 14.08 -37.58 -22.97
CA THR A 579 14.27 -37.04 -24.32
C THR A 579 13.06 -36.28 -24.85
N ASN A 580 11.85 -36.69 -24.44
CA ASN A 580 10.58 -36.06 -24.77
C ASN A 580 9.69 -36.15 -23.53
N PRO A 581 9.87 -35.25 -22.56
CA PRO A 581 9.02 -35.24 -21.38
C PRO A 581 7.58 -34.93 -21.81
N PRO A 582 6.57 -35.54 -21.18
CA PRO A 582 5.23 -34.99 -21.28
C PRO A 582 5.28 -33.55 -20.77
N LEU A 583 4.58 -32.63 -21.45
CA LEU A 583 4.39 -31.28 -20.91
C LEU A 583 3.91 -31.40 -19.46
N PRO A 584 4.41 -30.58 -18.52
CA PRO A 584 4.06 -30.70 -17.11
C PRO A 584 2.54 -30.79 -16.96
N SER A 585 2.04 -32.00 -16.65
CA SER A 585 0.61 -32.18 -16.45
C SER A 585 0.28 -31.55 -15.11
N HIS A 586 -0.27 -30.35 -15.14
CA HIS A 586 -0.87 -29.71 -13.98
C HIS A 586 -1.92 -30.67 -13.39
N PRO A 587 -2.00 -30.80 -12.06
CA PRO A 587 -2.67 -31.92 -11.42
C PRO A 587 -4.11 -32.03 -11.93
N VAL A 588 -4.35 -33.08 -12.72
CA VAL A 588 -5.71 -33.55 -13.03
C VAL A 588 -6.42 -33.67 -11.70
N SER A 589 -7.53 -32.93 -11.57
CA SER A 589 -8.46 -33.01 -10.45
C SER A 589 -8.56 -34.45 -9.97
N ARG A 590 -7.89 -34.78 -8.86
CA ARG A 590 -8.14 -36.05 -8.19
C ARG A 590 -9.59 -35.96 -7.78
N LYS A 591 -10.47 -36.70 -8.47
CA LYS A 591 -11.78 -37.06 -7.95
C LYS A 591 -11.54 -37.81 -6.65
N ALA A 592 -11.40 -37.07 -5.55
CA ALA A 592 -11.55 -37.61 -4.22
C ALA A 592 -13.03 -37.94 -4.09
N HIS A 593 -13.40 -39.15 -4.51
CA HIS A 593 -14.60 -39.80 -4.01
C HIS A 593 -14.39 -40.00 -2.50
N ILE A 594 -14.69 -38.97 -1.71
CA ILE A 594 -14.87 -39.11 -0.28
C ILE A 594 -16.30 -39.57 -0.11
N SER A 595 -16.46 -40.89 0.01
CA SER A 595 -17.69 -41.51 0.48
C SER A 595 -18.03 -40.93 1.86
N PHE A 596 -19.13 -40.18 1.96
CA PHE A 596 -19.75 -39.83 3.23
C PHE A 596 -20.10 -41.15 3.96
N HIS A 597 -19.39 -41.45 5.05
CA HIS A 597 -19.86 -42.41 6.04
C HIS A 597 -20.20 -41.67 7.33
N GLN A 598 -21.38 -42.02 7.83
CA GLN A 598 -22.07 -41.44 8.98
C GLN A 598 -21.18 -41.37 10.22
N ILE A 599 -21.17 -40.19 10.85
CA ILE A 599 -20.65 -39.97 12.20
C ILE A 599 -21.76 -40.33 13.20
N PRO A 600 -21.57 -41.26 14.15
CA PRO A 600 -22.55 -41.48 15.21
C PRO A 600 -22.40 -40.42 16.32
N HIS A 601 -23.54 -39.90 16.76
CA HIS A 601 -23.71 -39.01 17.91
C HIS A 601 -23.21 -39.62 19.22
N VAL A 602 -22.51 -38.83 20.05
CA VAL A 602 -22.39 -39.03 21.50
C VAL A 602 -22.48 -37.66 22.23
N PRO A 603 -23.17 -37.54 23.38
CA PRO A 603 -23.66 -36.25 23.90
C PRO A 603 -22.73 -35.55 24.89
N ARG A 604 -22.94 -34.23 25.00
CA ARG A 604 -22.33 -33.27 25.93
C ARG A 604 -22.76 -33.49 27.39
N ILE A 605 -21.82 -33.56 28.33
CA ILE A 605 -22.03 -33.16 29.73
C ILE A 605 -20.82 -32.37 30.26
N SER A 606 -21.17 -31.27 30.94
CA SER A 606 -20.43 -30.24 31.67
C SER A 606 -19.23 -30.69 32.53
N MET A 607 -18.15 -29.88 32.56
CA MET A 607 -17.45 -29.57 33.81
C MET A 607 -16.60 -28.29 33.69
N ARG A 608 -16.92 -27.29 34.51
CA ARG A 608 -16.15 -26.07 34.76
C ARG A 608 -15.73 -26.05 36.24
N VAL A 609 -14.45 -25.75 36.46
CA VAL A 609 -13.90 -24.95 37.58
C VAL A 609 -14.00 -25.55 38.98
N THR A 610 -12.86 -26.00 39.53
CA THR A 610 -12.25 -25.50 40.79
C THR A 610 -11.11 -26.43 41.23
N ARG A 611 -9.85 -25.98 41.11
CA ARG A 611 -8.68 -26.70 41.66
C ARG A 611 -7.60 -25.79 42.24
N TRP A 612 -8.02 -24.67 42.83
CA TRP A 612 -7.17 -23.73 43.58
C TRP A 612 -7.92 -23.22 44.81
N ALA A 613 -7.88 -23.97 45.91
CA ALA A 613 -8.30 -23.49 47.24
C ALA A 613 -7.80 -24.39 48.39
N LEU A 614 -6.59 -24.95 48.31
CA LEU A 614 -6.00 -25.75 49.40
C LEU A 614 -4.49 -25.51 49.51
N LEU A 615 -4.11 -24.29 49.91
CA LEU A 615 -2.75 -23.97 50.34
C LEU A 615 -2.68 -22.76 51.28
N VAL A 616 -3.54 -22.72 52.30
CA VAL A 616 -3.39 -21.80 53.44
C VAL A 616 -3.76 -22.55 54.72
N ALA A 617 -2.94 -22.37 55.74
CA ALA A 617 -3.13 -22.79 57.15
C ALA A 617 -2.71 -24.22 57.53
N ALA A 618 -1.40 -24.44 57.67
CA ALA A 618 -0.89 -25.40 58.65
C ALA A 618 0.55 -25.03 59.10
N LEU A 619 0.65 -24.18 60.13
CA LEU A 619 1.83 -23.99 60.99
C LEU A 619 1.34 -23.62 62.40
N ALA A 620 1.79 -24.39 63.42
CA ALA A 620 2.10 -23.98 64.81
C ALA A 620 2.14 -25.24 65.71
N VAL A 621 2.91 -25.41 66.80
CA VAL A 621 4.11 -24.84 67.46
C VAL A 621 4.37 -25.76 68.70
N SER A 622 5.58 -25.67 69.25
CA SER A 622 6.33 -26.39 70.31
C SER A 622 5.79 -26.40 71.78
N VAL A 623 6.44 -27.20 72.68
CA VAL A 623 7.16 -26.78 73.95
C VAL A 623 7.18 -27.80 75.16
N TYR A 624 8.41 -28.09 75.66
CA TYR A 624 9.00 -28.34 77.03
C TYR A 624 8.64 -29.44 78.08
N ALA A 625 9.67 -30.25 78.42
CA ALA A 625 10.44 -30.61 79.66
C ALA A 625 9.91 -30.81 81.14
N LYS A 626 10.53 -31.86 81.79
CA LYS A 626 11.13 -32.04 83.16
C LYS A 626 10.31 -32.46 84.41
N ASP A 627 10.78 -33.49 85.19
CA ASP A 627 11.44 -33.38 86.53
C ASP A 627 11.68 -34.73 87.30
N ALA A 628 12.49 -34.68 88.37
CA ALA A 628 13.14 -35.76 89.15
C ALA A 628 12.84 -35.71 90.69
N ALA A 629 13.25 -36.72 91.51
CA ALA A 629 13.43 -36.58 92.99
C ALA A 629 14.26 -37.71 93.71
N PRO A 630 14.84 -37.47 94.94
CA PRO A 630 15.93 -38.26 95.59
C PRO A 630 15.75 -38.65 97.11
N VAL A 631 16.80 -39.22 97.79
CA VAL A 631 17.37 -38.89 99.17
C VAL A 631 17.77 -40.06 100.17
N LYS A 632 19.06 -40.05 100.60
CA LYS A 632 19.83 -40.23 101.90
C LYS A 632 19.86 -41.46 102.89
N ASN A 633 21.05 -41.52 103.56
CA ASN A 633 21.75 -42.40 104.53
C ASN A 633 21.19 -42.63 105.96
N ASP A 634 21.70 -43.67 106.69
CA ASP A 634 22.55 -43.57 107.92
C ASP A 634 22.87 -44.95 108.58
N GLY A 635 24.06 -45.11 109.22
CA GLY A 635 24.25 -45.83 110.51
C GLY A 635 24.90 -47.24 110.66
N GLU A 636 26.04 -47.30 111.39
CA GLU A 636 26.53 -48.34 112.36
C GLU A 636 27.47 -49.55 112.02
N CYS A 637 28.34 -49.86 113.01
CA CYS A 637 29.63 -50.61 113.02
C CYS A 637 29.54 -52.10 113.46
N VAL A 638 30.44 -53.03 113.02
CA VAL A 638 30.92 -54.23 113.80
C VAL A 638 32.27 -54.87 113.28
N ALA A 639 33.20 -55.10 114.23
CA ALA A 639 34.28 -56.13 114.47
C ALA A 639 35.58 -56.37 113.60
N PRO A 640 36.72 -56.71 114.25
CA PRO A 640 38.08 -56.72 113.69
C PRO A 640 38.65 -58.12 113.38
N SER A 641 38.01 -58.86 112.48
CA SER A 641 38.61 -60.04 111.82
C SER A 641 38.50 -59.99 110.29
N VAL A 642 37.90 -58.91 109.77
CA VAL A 642 37.74 -58.66 108.33
C VAL A 642 38.82 -57.70 107.79
N VAL A 643 39.60 -57.06 108.67
CA VAL A 643 40.60 -56.03 108.31
C VAL A 643 41.79 -56.62 107.54
N GLU A 644 42.29 -57.81 107.89
CA GLU A 644 43.42 -58.45 107.18
C GLU A 644 43.06 -58.87 105.74
N ASN A 645 41.80 -59.27 105.51
CA ASN A 645 41.32 -59.66 104.18
C ASN A 645 40.98 -58.43 103.30
N PHE A 646 40.67 -57.29 103.93
CA PHE A 646 40.52 -56.01 103.22
C PHE A 646 41.87 -55.36 102.90
N GLU A 647 42.90 -55.48 103.75
CA GLU A 647 44.22 -54.89 103.48
C GLU A 647 44.93 -55.55 102.28
N SER A 648 44.79 -56.87 102.11
CA SER A 648 45.27 -57.59 100.92
C SER A 648 44.55 -57.15 99.63
N LYS A 649 43.22 -56.98 99.69
CA LYS A 649 42.43 -56.46 98.56
C LYS A 649 42.69 -54.99 98.26
N ILE A 650 42.95 -54.17 99.27
CA ILE A 650 43.33 -52.75 99.11
C ILE A 650 44.72 -52.65 98.48
N ALA A 651 45.67 -53.52 98.82
CA ALA A 651 46.98 -53.58 98.16
C ALA A 651 46.87 -53.98 96.69
N GLY A 652 46.07 -55.02 96.36
CA GLY A 652 45.80 -55.42 94.98
C GLY A 652 45.05 -54.35 94.17
N LEU A 653 44.07 -53.68 94.78
CA LEU A 653 43.35 -52.56 94.15
C LEU A 653 44.25 -51.33 93.94
N LYS A 654 45.20 -51.05 94.84
CA LYS A 654 46.17 -49.95 94.66
C LYS A 654 47.13 -50.22 93.50
N GLN A 655 47.58 -51.47 93.31
CA GLN A 655 48.41 -51.84 92.17
C GLN A 655 47.65 -51.77 90.85
N SER A 656 46.41 -52.27 90.81
CA SER A 656 45.54 -52.15 89.64
C SER A 656 45.18 -50.70 89.32
N ASN A 657 44.95 -49.85 90.34
CA ASN A 657 44.78 -48.41 90.13
C ASN A 657 46.03 -47.73 89.59
N SER A 658 47.24 -48.13 90.01
CA SER A 658 48.47 -47.55 89.45
C SER A 658 48.69 -47.92 87.97
N GLU A 659 48.33 -49.15 87.58
CA GLU A 659 48.40 -49.60 86.19
C GLU A 659 47.34 -48.90 85.32
N LEU A 660 46.11 -48.74 85.84
CA LEU A 660 45.07 -47.97 85.17
C LEU A 660 45.44 -46.49 85.06
N GLN A 661 46.07 -45.90 86.09
CA GLN A 661 46.52 -44.51 86.04
C GLN A 661 47.58 -44.30 84.95
N LEU A 662 48.52 -45.25 84.79
CA LEU A 662 49.52 -45.22 83.72
C LEU A 662 48.89 -45.38 82.32
N GLN A 663 47.84 -46.19 82.18
CA GLN A 663 47.09 -46.29 80.92
C GLN A 663 46.29 -45.02 80.60
N VAL A 664 45.68 -44.40 81.62
CA VAL A 664 44.96 -43.12 81.47
C VAL A 664 45.93 -41.99 81.09
N ASP A 665 47.14 -41.97 81.66
CA ASP A 665 48.17 -40.98 81.32
C ASP A 665 48.74 -41.21 79.91
N ALA A 666 48.87 -42.46 79.46
CA ALA A 666 49.26 -42.80 78.09
C ALA A 666 48.20 -42.37 77.07
N TYR A 667 46.92 -42.65 77.34
CA TYR A 667 45.80 -42.18 76.52
C TYR A 667 45.67 -40.64 76.54
N GLY A 668 45.99 -39.99 77.67
CA GLY A 668 46.02 -38.54 77.79
C GLY A 668 47.07 -37.89 76.88
N LYS A 669 48.26 -38.50 76.76
CA LYS A 669 49.33 -38.07 75.85
C LYS A 669 48.99 -38.28 74.37
N GLU A 670 48.32 -39.39 74.05
CA GLU A 670 47.87 -39.66 72.66
C GLU A 670 46.73 -38.72 72.24
N LYS A 671 45.77 -38.46 73.14
CA LYS A 671 44.68 -37.49 72.94
C LYS A 671 45.20 -36.06 72.73
N THR A 672 46.19 -35.62 73.50
CA THR A 672 46.80 -34.28 73.34
C THR A 672 47.57 -34.16 72.02
N LYS A 673 48.23 -35.23 71.58
CA LYS A 673 48.89 -35.26 70.26
C LYS A 673 47.89 -35.18 69.11
N LEU A 674 46.79 -35.96 69.16
CA LEU A 674 45.71 -35.91 68.18
C LEU A 674 45.02 -34.54 68.13
N LEU A 675 44.71 -33.96 69.29
CA LEU A 675 44.13 -32.61 69.38
C LEU A 675 45.04 -31.54 68.77
N SER A 676 46.36 -31.66 68.94
CA SER A 676 47.32 -30.74 68.32
C SER A 676 47.40 -30.87 66.80
N GLY A 677 47.18 -32.08 66.25
CA GLY A 677 47.10 -32.32 64.81
C GLY A 677 45.81 -31.76 64.21
N VAL A 678 44.67 -32.05 64.84
CA VAL A 678 43.35 -31.53 64.42
C VAL A 678 43.30 -30.00 64.50
N ALA A 679 43.91 -29.39 65.53
CA ALA A 679 43.97 -27.93 65.64
C ALA A 679 44.75 -27.28 64.47
N LYS A 680 45.87 -27.88 64.05
CA LYS A 680 46.65 -27.40 62.89
C LYS A 680 45.93 -27.57 61.57
N GLU A 681 45.23 -28.69 61.37
CA GLU A 681 44.42 -28.90 60.17
C GLU A 681 43.24 -27.94 60.13
N HIS A 682 42.57 -27.71 61.26
CA HIS A 682 41.49 -26.74 61.37
C HIS A 682 41.96 -25.31 61.07
N GLU A 683 43.12 -24.91 61.58
CA GLU A 683 43.72 -23.60 61.30
C GLU A 683 44.06 -23.42 59.81
N ALA A 684 44.57 -24.46 59.15
CA ALA A 684 44.83 -24.44 57.70
C ALA A 684 43.55 -24.36 56.87
N VAL A 685 42.46 -25.02 57.30
CA VAL A 685 41.15 -24.93 56.63
C VAL A 685 40.53 -23.56 56.82
N VAL A 686 40.63 -22.98 58.02
CA VAL A 686 40.14 -21.62 58.31
C VAL A 686 40.84 -20.58 57.43
N LEU A 687 42.16 -20.68 57.26
CA LEU A 687 42.92 -19.79 56.36
C LEU A 687 42.47 -19.91 54.89
N LYS A 688 42.27 -21.12 54.39
CA LYS A 688 41.75 -21.33 53.03
C LYS A 688 40.34 -20.74 52.84
N LEU A 689 39.46 -20.95 53.83
CA LEU A 689 38.11 -20.38 53.79
C LEU A 689 38.13 -18.86 53.85
N GLN A 690 39.07 -18.25 54.60
CA GLN A 690 39.25 -16.80 54.64
C GLN A 690 39.70 -16.24 53.28
N ASP A 691 40.62 -16.93 52.59
CA ASP A 691 41.05 -16.55 51.24
C ASP A 691 39.92 -16.70 50.20
N GLU A 692 39.12 -17.76 50.29
CA GLU A 692 37.94 -17.96 49.42
C GLU A 692 36.86 -16.91 49.68
N ILE A 693 36.61 -16.54 50.94
CA ILE A 693 35.67 -15.47 51.29
C ILE A 693 36.15 -14.14 50.71
N ALA A 694 37.45 -13.81 50.84
CA ALA A 694 38.01 -12.59 50.29
C ALA A 694 37.92 -12.53 48.74
N ALA A 695 38.09 -13.66 48.06
CA ALA A 695 37.88 -13.76 46.62
C ALA A 695 36.41 -13.53 46.24
N LEU A 696 35.48 -14.17 46.95
CA LEU A 696 34.04 -14.02 46.72
C LEU A 696 33.55 -12.59 46.99
N GLU A 697 34.07 -11.92 48.03
CA GLU A 697 33.74 -10.52 48.32
C GLU A 697 34.15 -9.57 47.17
N LYS A 698 35.28 -9.87 46.52
CA LYS A 698 35.76 -9.11 45.35
C LYS A 698 34.86 -9.34 44.13
N ASP A 699 34.43 -10.57 43.89
CA ASP A 699 33.53 -10.91 42.79
C ASP A 699 32.14 -10.29 42.99
N VAL A 700 31.62 -10.31 44.21
CA VAL A 700 30.36 -9.62 44.60
C VAL A 700 30.48 -8.11 44.36
N ALA A 701 31.62 -7.50 44.63
CA ALA A 701 31.83 -6.07 44.36
C ALA A 701 31.86 -5.73 42.86
N ILE A 702 32.35 -6.65 42.01
CA ILE A 702 32.34 -6.49 40.55
C ILE A 702 30.90 -6.62 40.02
N GLU A 703 30.17 -7.65 40.46
CA GLU A 703 28.77 -7.87 40.09
C GLU A 703 27.88 -6.72 40.55
N LYS A 704 28.09 -6.18 41.76
CA LYS A 704 27.35 -5.01 42.26
C LYS A 704 27.51 -3.79 41.35
N LYS A 705 28.72 -3.53 40.85
CA LYS A 705 28.96 -2.44 39.88
C LYS A 705 28.30 -2.70 38.53
N ALA A 706 28.23 -3.96 38.09
CA ALA A 706 27.53 -4.34 36.85
C ALA A 706 26.01 -4.15 36.98
N VAL A 707 25.43 -4.48 38.14
CA VAL A 707 24.02 -4.23 38.46
C VAL A 707 23.72 -2.73 38.50
N GLU A 708 24.55 -1.93 39.18
CA GLU A 708 24.36 -0.47 39.23
C GLU A 708 24.42 0.19 37.84
N LYS A 709 25.29 -0.32 36.95
CA LYS A 709 25.34 0.12 35.55
C LYS A 709 24.09 -0.29 34.78
N SER A 710 23.62 -1.51 34.98
CA SER A 710 22.41 -2.03 34.31
C SER A 710 21.15 -1.28 34.76
N ASP A 711 21.06 -0.93 36.05
CA ASP A 711 19.96 -0.11 36.59
C ASP A 711 19.95 1.31 35.99
N ALA A 712 21.13 1.91 35.78
CA ALA A 712 21.25 3.21 35.11
C ALA A 712 20.80 3.14 33.64
N GLU A 713 21.18 2.08 32.92
CA GLU A 713 20.74 1.84 31.54
C GLU A 713 19.23 1.58 31.47
N LEU A 714 18.66 0.81 32.41
CA LEU A 714 17.23 0.56 32.51
C LEU A 714 16.44 1.84 32.78
N LYS A 715 16.95 2.71 33.65
CA LYS A 715 16.32 4.01 33.94
C LYS A 715 16.31 4.92 32.70
N SER A 716 17.42 4.96 31.95
CA SER A 716 17.49 5.69 30.68
C SER A 716 16.53 5.13 29.62
N ALA A 717 16.37 3.80 29.56
CA ALA A 717 15.42 3.16 28.67
C ALA A 717 13.97 3.47 29.04
N LEU A 718 13.64 3.46 30.35
CA LEU A 718 12.30 3.83 30.84
C LEU A 718 11.94 5.28 30.51
N ASP A 719 12.90 6.21 30.62
CA ASP A 719 12.68 7.61 30.25
C ASP A 719 12.42 7.76 28.75
N LYS A 720 13.15 7.02 27.90
CA LYS A 720 12.90 6.99 26.43
C LYS A 720 11.51 6.42 26.13
N LEU A 721 11.12 5.34 26.79
CA LEU A 721 9.81 4.70 26.61
C LEU A 721 8.66 5.62 27.05
N ALA A 722 8.88 6.44 28.08
CA ALA A 722 7.93 7.47 28.50
C ALA A 722 7.75 8.54 27.41
N THR A 723 8.85 8.99 26.78
CA THR A 723 8.78 9.97 25.68
C THR A 723 8.11 9.41 24.43
N GLU A 724 8.32 8.13 24.12
CA GLU A 724 7.64 7.46 23.01
C GLU A 724 6.15 7.28 23.28
N ARG A 725 5.75 6.95 24.51
CA ARG A 725 4.33 6.86 24.90
C ARG A 725 3.60 8.20 24.72
N THR A 726 4.25 9.32 25.04
CA THR A 726 3.66 10.65 24.79
C THR A 726 3.53 10.95 23.30
N ALA A 727 4.52 10.57 22.48
CA ALA A 727 4.46 10.75 21.03
C ALA A 727 3.38 9.87 20.36
N VAL A 728 3.19 8.63 20.85
CA VAL A 728 2.12 7.73 20.39
C VAL A 728 0.74 8.30 20.74
N ALA A 729 0.56 8.86 21.94
CA ALA A 729 -0.69 9.50 22.34
C ALA A 729 -1.03 10.71 21.45
N GLU A 730 -0.03 11.49 21.03
CA GLU A 730 -0.20 12.58 20.06
C GLU A 730 -0.58 12.05 18.67
N ARG A 731 0.07 10.99 18.19
CA ARG A 731 -0.29 10.35 16.91
C ARG A 731 -1.70 9.76 16.92
N ASP A 732 -2.13 9.17 18.03
CA ASP A 732 -3.49 8.63 18.19
C ASP A 732 -4.54 9.75 18.17
N ALA A 733 -4.22 10.92 18.72
CA ALA A 733 -5.08 12.09 18.64
C ALA A 733 -5.17 12.62 17.19
N GLU A 734 -4.05 12.67 16.46
CA GLU A 734 -4.02 13.03 15.04
C GLU A 734 -4.82 12.02 14.18
N LEU A 735 -4.69 10.72 14.45
CA LEU A 735 -5.41 9.67 13.74
C LEU A 735 -6.92 9.75 13.99
N LYS A 736 -7.36 10.00 15.23
CA LYS A 736 -8.78 10.22 15.54
C LYS A 736 -9.33 11.46 14.81
N ALA A 737 -8.55 12.53 14.72
CA ALA A 737 -8.95 13.73 13.97
C ALA A 737 -9.02 13.47 12.46
N ALA A 738 -8.11 12.66 11.90
CA ALA A 738 -8.13 12.25 10.50
C ALA A 738 -9.34 11.36 10.18
N LEU A 739 -9.67 10.40 11.05
CA LEU A 739 -10.84 9.54 10.92
C LEU A 739 -12.16 10.34 10.97
N ALA A 740 -12.23 11.38 11.80
CA ALA A 740 -13.38 12.28 11.84
C ALA A 740 -13.56 13.05 10.51
N LYS A 741 -12.46 13.52 9.91
CA LYS A 741 -12.48 14.18 8.59
C LYS A 741 -12.87 13.21 7.48
N LEU A 742 -12.39 11.96 7.53
CA LEU A 742 -12.76 10.91 6.57
C LEU A 742 -14.26 10.59 6.66
N ALA A 743 -14.83 10.54 7.87
CA ALA A 743 -16.26 10.34 8.07
C ALA A 743 -17.11 11.49 7.48
N GLU A 744 -16.63 12.74 7.55
CA GLU A 744 -17.30 13.88 6.92
C GLU A 744 -17.21 13.82 5.39
N GLN A 745 -16.05 13.46 4.84
CA GLN A 745 -15.86 13.23 3.40
C GLN A 745 -16.76 12.10 2.88
N THR A 746 -16.93 11.04 3.65
CA THR A 746 -17.81 9.90 3.32
C THR A 746 -19.29 10.33 3.28
N LYS A 747 -19.70 11.27 4.14
CA LYS A 747 -21.05 11.85 4.07
C LYS A 747 -21.25 12.70 2.81
N LYS A 748 -20.25 13.50 2.42
CA LYS A 748 -20.30 14.33 1.21
C LYS A 748 -20.36 13.49 -0.06
N THR A 749 -19.58 12.41 -0.14
CA THR A 749 -19.59 11.49 -1.29
C THR A 749 -20.93 10.75 -1.40
N ALA A 750 -21.50 10.27 -0.29
CA ALA A 750 -22.84 9.66 -0.30
C ALA A 750 -23.94 10.64 -0.75
N GLN A 751 -23.81 11.93 -0.43
CA GLN A 751 -24.75 12.96 -0.87
C GLN A 751 -24.62 13.27 -2.37
N LEU A 752 -23.40 13.21 -2.91
CA LEU A 752 -23.11 13.36 -4.33
C LEU A 752 -23.61 12.15 -5.14
N GLU A 753 -23.44 10.92 -4.65
CA GLU A 753 -23.98 9.72 -5.28
C GLU A 753 -25.51 9.76 -5.38
N LYS A 754 -26.18 10.21 -4.32
CA LYS A 754 -27.65 10.40 -4.35
C LYS A 754 -28.09 11.43 -5.39
N SER A 755 -27.29 12.48 -5.59
CA SER A 755 -27.53 13.47 -6.64
C SER A 755 -27.33 12.85 -8.03
N LYS A 756 -26.27 12.05 -8.21
CA LYS A 756 -25.97 11.33 -9.46
C LYS A 756 -27.11 10.37 -9.84
N GLU A 757 -27.61 9.54 -8.92
CA GLU A 757 -28.75 8.65 -9.18
C GLU A 757 -30.02 9.42 -9.58
N THR A 758 -30.24 10.59 -8.96
CA THR A 758 -31.37 11.46 -9.29
C THR A 758 -31.23 12.01 -10.71
N PHE A 759 -30.01 12.39 -11.13
CA PHE A 759 -29.74 12.82 -12.50
C PHE A 759 -29.83 11.68 -13.52
N GLU A 760 -29.37 10.47 -13.19
CA GLU A 760 -29.50 9.31 -14.08
C GLU A 760 -30.96 8.89 -14.28
N LYS A 761 -31.80 8.96 -13.25
CA LYS A 761 -33.24 8.76 -13.39
C LYS A 761 -33.88 9.81 -14.29
N LYS A 762 -33.48 11.08 -14.17
CA LYS A 762 -33.94 12.16 -15.07
C LYS A 762 -33.46 11.93 -16.51
N ASN A 763 -32.23 11.49 -16.72
CA ASN A 763 -31.70 11.19 -18.05
C ASN A 763 -32.38 9.97 -18.69
N LYS A 764 -32.69 8.92 -17.92
CA LYS A 764 -33.47 7.77 -18.42
C LYS A 764 -34.91 8.17 -18.77
N ALA A 765 -35.54 9.05 -17.98
CA ALA A 765 -36.85 9.59 -18.30
C ALA A 765 -36.80 10.42 -19.59
N LEU A 766 -35.81 11.31 -19.74
CA LEU A 766 -35.60 12.10 -20.96
C LEU A 766 -35.32 11.23 -22.18
N LEU A 767 -34.55 10.15 -22.05
CA LEU A 767 -34.28 9.20 -23.14
C LEU A 767 -35.54 8.45 -23.57
N LYS A 768 -36.41 8.10 -22.61
CA LYS A 768 -37.72 7.50 -22.89
C LYS A 768 -38.62 8.49 -23.64
N ASP A 769 -38.68 9.73 -23.16
CA ASP A 769 -39.45 10.81 -23.80
C ASP A 769 -38.94 11.13 -25.22
N LEU A 770 -37.62 11.08 -25.44
CA LEU A 770 -36.98 11.23 -26.76
C LEU A 770 -37.28 10.06 -27.70
N SER A 771 -37.37 8.83 -27.18
CA SER A 771 -37.70 7.65 -27.98
C SER A 771 -39.18 7.57 -28.37
N GLU A 772 -40.06 8.23 -27.60
CA GLU A 772 -41.51 8.29 -27.83
C GLU A 772 -41.93 9.53 -28.67
N ALA A 773 -41.04 10.51 -28.86
CA ALA A 773 -41.32 11.73 -29.60
C ALA A 773 -41.23 11.54 -31.14
N LYS A 774 -42.39 11.43 -31.79
CA LYS A 774 -42.51 11.60 -33.26
C LYS A 774 -42.14 13.02 -33.67
N SER A 775 -41.38 13.14 -34.77
CA SER A 775 -40.89 14.37 -35.39
C SER A 775 -41.93 15.50 -35.44
N VAL A 776 -41.67 16.57 -34.69
CA VAL A 776 -42.40 17.86 -34.82
C VAL A 776 -41.40 18.91 -35.28
N GLU A 777 -41.73 19.60 -36.38
CA GLU A 777 -40.97 20.73 -36.90
C GLU A 777 -40.91 21.87 -35.87
N LEU A 778 -39.71 22.13 -35.33
CA LEU A 778 -39.47 23.20 -34.38
C LEU A 778 -39.34 24.54 -35.12
N THR A 779 -40.31 25.42 -34.92
CA THR A 779 -40.26 26.81 -35.41
C THR A 779 -39.25 27.63 -34.60
N MET A 780 -38.54 28.55 -35.28
CA MET A 780 -37.49 29.40 -34.70
C MET A 780 -37.93 30.23 -33.47
N ALA A 781 -39.24 30.42 -33.29
CA ALA A 781 -39.83 31.04 -32.10
C ALA A 781 -39.71 30.17 -30.84
N SER A 782 -39.85 28.84 -30.96
CA SER A 782 -39.66 27.90 -29.85
C SER A 782 -38.19 27.81 -29.42
N LEU A 783 -37.28 27.86 -30.39
CA LEU A 783 -35.84 27.85 -30.14
C LEU A 783 -35.40 29.11 -29.37
N LEU A 784 -35.89 30.28 -29.77
CA LEU A 784 -35.53 31.55 -29.10
C LEU A 784 -36.11 31.68 -27.68
N SER A 785 -37.29 31.10 -27.42
CA SER A 785 -37.85 31.05 -26.06
C SER A 785 -37.02 30.14 -25.15
N SER A 786 -36.61 28.96 -25.64
CA SER A 786 -35.73 28.05 -24.91
C SER A 786 -34.39 28.70 -24.58
N TYR A 787 -33.79 29.44 -25.52
CA TYR A 787 -32.54 30.15 -25.26
C TYR A 787 -32.69 31.24 -24.18
N TYR A 788 -33.85 31.88 -24.07
CA TYR A 788 -34.12 32.88 -23.03
C TYR A 788 -34.32 32.24 -21.65
N ASP A 789 -35.00 31.09 -21.60
CA ASP A 789 -35.21 30.33 -20.38
C ASP A 789 -33.88 29.70 -19.89
N ASP A 790 -33.06 29.19 -20.80
CA ASP A 790 -31.71 28.69 -20.49
C ASP A 790 -30.78 29.81 -19.99
N ALA A 791 -30.90 31.03 -20.55
CA ALA A 791 -30.15 32.18 -20.07
C ALA A 791 -30.56 32.62 -18.65
N LEU A 792 -31.84 32.47 -18.29
CA LEU A 792 -32.34 32.72 -16.94
C LEU A 792 -31.84 31.69 -15.94
N VAL A 793 -31.83 30.40 -16.33
CA VAL A 793 -31.27 29.31 -15.50
C VAL A 793 -29.77 29.51 -15.29
N LEU A 794 -29.04 29.91 -16.33
CA LEU A 794 -27.61 30.23 -16.22
C LEU A 794 -27.34 31.46 -15.33
N ALA A 795 -28.22 32.46 -15.35
CA ALA A 795 -28.12 33.62 -14.48
C ALA A 795 -28.39 33.27 -13.00
N GLU A 796 -29.34 32.38 -12.71
CA GLU A 796 -29.58 31.86 -11.37
C GLU A 796 -28.39 31.02 -10.87
N GLN A 797 -27.85 30.14 -11.72
CA GLN A 797 -26.66 29.35 -11.39
C GLN A 797 -25.44 30.23 -11.15
N ALA A 798 -25.25 31.30 -11.94
CA ALA A 798 -24.16 32.25 -11.73
C ALA A 798 -24.33 33.06 -10.43
N ALA A 799 -25.57 33.38 -10.04
CA ALA A 799 -25.86 34.04 -8.76
C ALA A 799 -25.58 33.13 -7.56
N VAL A 800 -25.94 31.84 -7.65
CA VAL A 800 -25.62 30.83 -6.62
C VAL A 800 -24.10 30.62 -6.54
N TYR A 801 -23.43 30.48 -7.68
CA TYR A 801 -21.97 30.34 -7.71
C TYR A 801 -21.26 31.57 -7.13
N ALA A 802 -21.74 32.78 -7.42
CA ALA A 802 -21.21 34.00 -6.82
C ALA A 802 -21.46 34.05 -5.31
N GLN A 803 -22.61 33.57 -4.83
CA GLN A 803 -22.94 33.46 -3.41
C GLN A 803 -22.02 32.45 -2.70
N ASP A 804 -21.79 31.29 -3.30
CA ASP A 804 -20.91 30.24 -2.77
C ASP A 804 -19.45 30.68 -2.77
N THR A 805 -19.00 31.36 -3.83
CA THR A 805 -17.65 31.94 -3.90
C THR A 805 -17.47 33.03 -2.84
N LEU A 806 -18.50 33.85 -2.57
CA LEU A 806 -18.49 34.84 -1.49
C LEU A 806 -18.44 34.19 -0.10
N ASN A 807 -19.13 33.06 0.08
CA ASN A 807 -19.10 32.28 1.32
C ASN A 807 -17.73 31.61 1.52
N GLU A 808 -17.12 31.05 0.47
CA GLU A 808 -15.75 30.54 0.50
C GLU A 808 -14.73 31.64 0.82
N GLN A 809 -14.90 32.84 0.26
CA GLN A 809 -14.04 33.98 0.57
C GLN A 809 -14.19 34.44 2.03
N SER A 810 -15.38 34.32 2.64
CA SER A 810 -15.58 34.56 4.08
C SER A 810 -14.89 33.51 4.95
N GLY A 811 -14.87 32.24 4.53
CA GLY A 811 -14.12 31.16 5.17
C GLY A 811 -12.60 31.38 5.09
N THR A 812 -12.09 31.93 3.99
CA THR A 812 -10.68 32.34 3.92
C THR A 812 -10.35 33.51 4.83
N LEU A 813 -11.29 34.43 5.09
CA LEU A 813 -11.05 35.55 6.03
C LEU A 813 -10.97 35.04 7.49
N GLU A 814 -11.83 34.09 7.86
CA GLU A 814 -11.76 33.39 9.16
C GLU A 814 -10.49 32.55 9.28
N GLN A 815 -10.07 31.85 8.22
CA GLN A 815 -8.80 31.10 8.21
C GLN A 815 -7.58 32.03 8.28
N VAL A 816 -7.62 33.20 7.64
CA VAL A 816 -6.57 34.22 7.75
C VAL A 816 -6.56 34.80 9.17
N GLN A 817 -7.72 35.01 9.80
CA GLN A 817 -7.81 35.47 11.19
C GLN A 817 -7.26 34.44 12.17
N VAL A 818 -7.53 33.15 11.95
CA VAL A 818 -6.96 32.04 12.72
C VAL A 818 -5.45 31.92 12.50
N HIS A 819 -4.97 32.11 11.26
CA HIS A 819 -3.53 32.10 10.98
C HIS A 819 -2.82 33.32 11.56
N ILE A 820 -3.45 34.48 11.62
CA ILE A 820 -2.91 35.68 12.28
C ILE A 820 -2.86 35.49 13.79
N GLU A 821 -3.89 34.91 14.42
CA GLU A 821 -3.88 34.57 15.85
C GLU A 821 -2.83 33.49 16.18
N ASN A 822 -2.71 32.46 15.34
CA ASN A 822 -1.68 31.42 15.48
C ASN A 822 -0.27 31.98 15.24
N ALA A 823 -0.08 32.89 14.28
CA ALA A 823 1.20 33.55 14.03
C ALA A 823 1.56 34.51 15.17
N LYS A 824 0.59 35.22 15.75
CA LYS A 824 0.76 36.06 16.95
C LYS A 824 1.17 35.21 18.16
N LYS A 825 0.48 34.09 18.40
CA LYS A 825 0.81 33.15 19.47
C LYS A 825 2.20 32.55 19.29
N THR A 826 2.49 32.07 18.08
CA THR A 826 3.81 31.52 17.74
C THR A 826 4.91 32.58 17.86
N ALA A 827 4.67 33.82 17.44
CA ALA A 827 5.63 34.92 17.59
C ALA A 827 5.85 35.25 19.07
N CYS A 828 4.81 35.30 19.91
CA CYS A 828 4.95 35.48 21.36
C CYS A 828 5.73 34.33 22.01
N ASP A 829 5.43 33.08 21.66
CA ASP A 829 6.06 31.90 22.24
C ASP A 829 7.52 31.76 21.78
N THR A 830 7.81 32.04 20.51
CA THR A 830 9.16 31.99 19.95
C THR A 830 10.02 33.15 20.47
N THR A 831 9.42 34.34 20.64
CA THR A 831 10.10 35.51 21.23
C THR A 831 10.37 35.27 22.71
N SER A 832 9.40 34.74 23.47
CA SER A 832 9.56 34.36 24.88
C SER A 832 10.62 33.27 25.06
N LYS A 833 10.66 32.29 24.15
CA LYS A 833 11.65 31.22 24.14
C LYS A 833 13.05 31.74 23.75
N PHE A 834 13.15 32.59 22.73
CA PHE A 834 14.40 33.24 22.33
C PHE A 834 14.98 34.12 23.45
N TYR A 835 14.13 34.87 24.17
CA TYR A 835 14.55 35.66 25.32
C TYR A 835 14.92 34.80 26.54
N LYS A 836 14.22 33.68 26.79
CA LYS A 836 14.61 32.74 27.85
C LYS A 836 15.92 32.02 27.57
N GLU A 837 16.16 31.63 26.32
CA GLU A 837 17.28 30.76 25.95
C GLU A 837 18.57 31.53 25.60
N ASN A 838 18.47 32.74 25.02
CA ASN A 838 19.66 33.49 24.56
C ASN A 838 20.02 34.72 25.42
N LEU A 839 19.14 35.15 26.33
CA LEU A 839 19.38 36.35 27.15
C LEU A 839 19.87 36.02 28.57
N ALA A 840 19.59 34.81 29.06
CA ALA A 840 20.01 34.32 30.37
C ALA A 840 21.53 34.10 30.51
N SER A 841 22.29 34.26 29.43
CA SER A 841 23.74 34.05 29.41
C SER A 841 24.58 35.29 29.13
N THR A 842 24.03 36.50 28.95
CA THR A 842 24.92 37.63 28.56
C THR A 842 24.56 39.07 29.01
N LEU A 843 23.35 39.46 29.43
CA LEU A 843 23.12 40.86 29.83
C LEU A 843 21.95 41.06 30.81
N ASP A 844 22.23 41.04 32.12
CA ASP A 844 21.24 41.33 33.17
C ASP A 844 21.09 42.80 33.61
N PRO A 845 22.04 43.75 33.41
CA PRO A 845 21.80 45.12 33.87
C PRO A 845 21.04 46.03 32.87
N ILE A 846 21.16 45.80 31.55
CA ILE A 846 20.63 46.74 30.54
C ILE A 846 19.15 46.46 30.23
N LEU A 847 18.67 45.23 30.43
CA LEU A 847 17.29 44.87 30.11
C LEU A 847 16.26 45.39 31.11
N VAL A 848 16.66 45.65 32.37
CA VAL A 848 15.77 46.30 33.34
C VAL A 848 15.41 47.72 32.90
N ASP A 849 16.34 48.43 32.25
CA ASP A 849 16.08 49.77 31.72
C ASP A 849 15.32 49.73 30.39
N VAL A 850 15.59 48.77 29.51
CA VAL A 850 14.84 48.65 28.24
C VAL A 850 13.40 48.17 28.48
N GLN A 851 13.15 47.20 29.38
CA GLN A 851 11.79 46.78 29.75
C GLN A 851 11.02 47.90 30.45
N LYS A 852 11.65 48.67 31.35
CA LYS A 852 11.05 49.88 31.92
C LYS A 852 10.68 50.94 30.87
N THR A 853 11.32 50.92 29.71
CA THR A 853 11.06 51.89 28.63
C THR A 853 10.02 51.36 27.64
N VAL A 854 10.03 50.06 27.34
CA VAL A 854 9.21 49.44 26.27
C VAL A 854 7.85 48.98 26.80
N ASP A 855 7.77 48.43 28.00
CA ASP A 855 6.51 47.90 28.56
C ASP A 855 5.45 49.00 28.74
N PRO A 856 5.77 50.22 29.23
CA PRO A 856 4.79 51.31 29.29
C PRO A 856 4.34 51.80 27.91
N ILE A 857 5.20 51.70 26.89
CA ILE A 857 4.88 52.09 25.51
C ILE A 857 3.94 51.06 24.89
N TRP A 858 4.19 49.78 25.11
CA TRP A 858 3.35 48.69 24.62
C TRP A 858 1.99 48.65 25.31
N GLU A 859 1.97 48.88 26.62
CA GLU A 859 0.74 48.98 27.41
C GLU A 859 -0.05 50.25 27.06
N ALA A 860 0.62 51.38 26.76
CA ALA A 860 -0.02 52.58 26.23
C ALA A 860 -0.61 52.36 24.84
N VAL A 861 0.08 51.67 23.93
CA VAL A 861 -0.44 51.33 22.59
C VAL A 861 -1.65 50.41 22.71
N HIS A 862 -1.59 49.38 23.56
CA HIS A 862 -2.73 48.49 23.81
C HIS A 862 -3.92 49.24 24.43
N LYS A 863 -3.69 50.10 25.42
CA LYS A 863 -4.74 50.86 26.10
C LYS A 863 -5.35 51.98 25.24
N THR A 864 -4.62 52.47 24.23
CA THR A 864 -5.10 53.50 23.31
C THR A 864 -5.85 52.92 22.11
N VAL A 865 -5.39 51.76 21.60
CA VAL A 865 -5.92 51.15 20.36
C VAL A 865 -7.08 50.20 20.63
N SER A 866 -7.04 49.40 21.71
CA SER A 866 -8.05 48.37 21.99
C SER A 866 -9.48 48.92 22.16
N PRO A 867 -9.72 50.05 22.87
CA PRO A 867 -11.07 50.58 23.02
C PRO A 867 -11.65 51.17 21.73
N HIS A 868 -10.80 51.57 20.77
CA HIS A 868 -11.24 52.07 19.47
C HIS A 868 -11.55 50.90 18.54
N VAL A 869 -10.72 49.87 18.54
CA VAL A 869 -10.96 48.66 17.72
C VAL A 869 -12.22 47.92 18.21
N GLU A 870 -12.39 47.71 19.52
CA GLU A 870 -13.60 47.06 20.06
C GLU A 870 -14.88 47.88 19.89
N LYS A 871 -14.78 49.22 19.86
CA LYS A 871 -15.95 50.09 19.67
C LYS A 871 -16.35 50.25 18.20
N TYR A 872 -15.39 50.34 17.28
CA TYR A 872 -15.68 50.63 15.88
C TYR A 872 -15.83 49.39 15.00
N VAL A 873 -15.22 48.25 15.35
CA VAL A 873 -15.35 47.00 14.57
C VAL A 873 -16.80 46.49 14.51
N PRO A 874 -17.58 46.44 15.61
CA PRO A 874 -18.98 46.03 15.54
C PRO A 874 -19.86 47.03 14.78
N ILE A 875 -19.53 48.33 14.85
CA ILE A 875 -20.26 49.38 14.11
C ILE A 875 -19.99 49.26 12.61
N VAL A 876 -18.75 49.00 12.21
CA VAL A 876 -18.38 48.78 10.80
C VAL A 876 -18.97 47.47 10.28
N GLN A 877 -19.02 46.41 11.09
CA GLN A 877 -19.68 45.15 10.72
C GLN A 877 -21.19 45.31 10.59
N ASN A 878 -21.83 46.06 11.48
CA ASN A 878 -23.27 46.30 11.44
C ASN A 878 -23.67 47.26 10.29
N GLU A 879 -22.89 48.30 10.02
CA GLU A 879 -23.11 49.18 8.85
C GLU A 879 -22.78 48.47 7.53
N ALA A 880 -21.79 47.57 7.49
CA ALA A 880 -21.53 46.72 6.32
C ALA A 880 -22.67 45.70 6.09
N ALA A 881 -23.24 45.14 7.15
CA ALA A 881 -24.41 44.26 7.07
C ALA A 881 -25.65 45.01 6.59
N LYS A 882 -25.92 46.21 7.13
CA LYS A 882 -27.02 47.08 6.66
C LYS A 882 -26.83 47.55 5.23
N ALA A 883 -25.61 47.91 4.83
CA ALA A 883 -25.31 48.28 3.44
C ALA A 883 -25.54 47.09 2.49
N LYS A 884 -25.18 45.88 2.91
CA LYS A 884 -25.42 44.65 2.15
C LYS A 884 -26.92 44.36 1.99
N GLU A 885 -27.69 44.52 3.06
CA GLU A 885 -29.14 44.31 3.04
C GLU A 885 -29.86 45.39 2.22
N GLN A 886 -29.44 46.65 2.33
CA GLN A 886 -29.99 47.75 1.53
C GLN A 886 -29.66 47.60 0.05
N VAL A 887 -28.48 47.15 -0.34
CA VAL A 887 -28.13 46.92 -1.75
C VAL A 887 -29.00 45.82 -2.36
N VAL A 888 -29.30 44.76 -1.61
CA VAL A 888 -30.21 43.69 -2.06
C VAL A 888 -31.63 44.22 -2.22
N VAL A 889 -32.15 44.95 -1.23
CA VAL A 889 -33.50 45.54 -1.29
C VAL A 889 -33.63 46.56 -2.43
N TYR A 890 -32.66 47.46 -2.62
CA TYR A 890 -32.67 48.41 -3.73
C TYR A 890 -32.52 47.74 -5.10
N SER A 891 -31.75 46.64 -5.20
CA SER A 891 -31.61 45.89 -6.45
C SER A 891 -32.91 45.17 -6.83
N GLN A 892 -33.62 44.61 -5.84
CA GLN A 892 -34.90 43.93 -6.05
C GLN A 892 -36.03 44.92 -6.36
N GLU A 893 -36.07 46.07 -5.69
CA GLU A 893 -37.03 47.13 -5.97
C GLU A 893 -36.78 47.80 -7.33
N ALA A 894 -35.50 47.99 -7.72
CA ALA A 894 -35.15 48.48 -9.06
C ALA A 894 -35.58 47.49 -10.16
N LEU A 895 -35.37 46.19 -9.94
CA LEU A 895 -35.81 45.14 -10.86
C LEU A 895 -37.34 45.08 -10.97
N ARG A 896 -38.05 45.24 -9.85
CA ARG A 896 -39.51 45.29 -9.81
C ARG A 896 -40.06 46.49 -10.57
N ARG A 897 -39.49 47.69 -10.37
CA ARG A 897 -39.87 48.91 -11.10
C ARG A 897 -39.54 48.84 -12.59
N ALA A 898 -38.42 48.22 -12.97
CA ALA A 898 -38.07 48.00 -14.37
C ALA A 898 -39.06 47.06 -15.08
N LYS A 899 -39.51 45.99 -14.39
CA LYS A 899 -40.54 45.07 -14.91
C LYS A 899 -41.89 45.77 -15.10
N ILE A 900 -42.30 46.61 -14.16
CA ILE A 900 -43.56 47.36 -14.24
C ILE A 900 -43.49 48.42 -15.36
N ALA A 901 -42.41 49.20 -15.43
CA ALA A 901 -42.21 50.22 -16.46
C ALA A 901 -42.15 49.62 -17.88
N ARG A 902 -41.60 48.41 -18.03
CA ARG A 902 -41.61 47.67 -19.30
C ARG A 902 -43.05 47.35 -19.75
N ILE A 903 -43.88 46.87 -18.84
CA ILE A 903 -45.29 46.50 -19.13
C ILE A 903 -46.11 47.75 -19.47
N GLU A 904 -45.92 48.85 -18.72
CA GLU A 904 -46.58 50.14 -19.00
C GLU A 904 -46.14 50.75 -20.35
N ALA A 905 -44.87 50.63 -20.71
CA ALA A 905 -44.35 51.14 -21.98
C ALA A 905 -44.82 50.31 -23.19
N ILE A 906 -44.91 48.98 -23.04
CA ILE A 906 -45.48 48.09 -24.07
C ILE A 906 -46.96 48.42 -24.29
N THR A 907 -47.74 48.53 -23.22
CA THR A 907 -49.17 48.87 -23.31
C THR A 907 -49.45 50.27 -23.86
N LEU A 908 -48.51 51.22 -23.73
CA LEU A 908 -48.57 52.54 -24.37
C LEU A 908 -48.26 52.50 -25.88
N LEU A 909 -47.29 51.66 -26.29
CA LEU A 909 -46.91 51.49 -27.70
C LEU A 909 -47.91 50.63 -28.49
N GLU A 910 -48.59 49.70 -27.82
CA GLU A 910 -49.67 48.88 -28.39
C GLU A 910 -50.93 49.67 -28.74
N LYS A 911 -51.11 50.87 -28.16
CA LYS A 911 -52.22 51.79 -28.52
C LYS A 911 -52.01 52.50 -29.86
N ASN A 912 -50.86 52.37 -30.51
CA ASN A 912 -50.56 53.00 -31.78
C ASN A 912 -50.53 51.94 -32.90
N GLU A 913 -51.55 51.95 -33.77
CA GLU A 913 -51.83 50.87 -34.74
C GLU A 913 -50.63 50.48 -35.63
N TYR A 914 -49.77 51.43 -35.97
CA TYR A 914 -48.63 51.19 -36.86
C TYR A 914 -47.43 50.51 -36.18
N VAL A 915 -47.32 50.60 -34.84
CA VAL A 915 -46.15 50.11 -34.10
C VAL A 915 -46.51 48.97 -33.14
N ALA A 916 -47.81 48.70 -32.94
CA ALA A 916 -48.32 47.70 -32.02
C ALA A 916 -47.73 46.30 -32.25
N HIS A 917 -47.60 45.86 -33.50
CA HIS A 917 -47.05 44.53 -33.82
C HIS A 917 -45.55 44.39 -33.48
N HIS A 918 -44.85 45.50 -33.24
CA HIS A 918 -43.40 45.52 -32.94
C HIS A 918 -43.08 46.15 -31.57
N ALA A 919 -44.09 46.59 -30.82
CA ALA A 919 -43.95 47.29 -29.55
C ALA A 919 -43.07 46.54 -28.55
N GLN A 920 -43.33 45.24 -28.39
CA GLN A 920 -42.57 44.37 -27.49
C GLN A 920 -41.10 44.20 -27.93
N LYS A 921 -40.86 44.03 -29.23
CA LYS A 921 -39.50 43.88 -29.80
C LYS A 921 -38.67 45.15 -29.65
N VAL A 922 -39.27 46.33 -29.83
CA VAL A 922 -38.59 47.63 -29.70
C VAL A 922 -38.24 47.93 -28.25
N ILE A 923 -39.16 47.68 -27.31
CA ILE A 923 -38.93 47.90 -25.88
C ILE A 923 -37.82 46.96 -25.36
N ASP A 924 -37.82 45.70 -25.78
CA ASP A 924 -36.82 44.72 -25.36
C ASP A 924 -35.42 45.03 -25.90
N GLY A 925 -35.33 45.47 -27.15
CA GLY A 925 -34.07 45.95 -27.73
C GLY A 925 -33.49 47.17 -27.00
N VAL A 926 -34.34 48.12 -26.60
CA VAL A 926 -33.92 49.32 -25.85
C VAL A 926 -33.49 48.96 -24.43
N LEU A 927 -34.17 48.03 -23.76
CA LEU A 927 -33.83 47.58 -22.41
C LEU A 927 -32.49 46.84 -22.37
N ILE A 928 -32.18 46.03 -23.38
CA ILE A 928 -30.90 45.35 -23.50
C ILE A 928 -29.76 46.36 -23.68
N LEU A 929 -29.96 47.39 -24.51
CA LEU A 929 -28.97 48.46 -24.70
C LEU A 929 -28.76 49.32 -23.43
N LEU A 930 -29.79 49.50 -22.61
CA LEU A 930 -29.69 50.22 -21.33
C LEU A 930 -29.14 49.36 -20.17
N ALA A 931 -29.27 48.02 -20.24
CA ALA A 931 -28.77 47.11 -19.22
C ALA A 931 -27.23 47.09 -19.16
N ILE A 932 -26.55 47.22 -20.30
CA ILE A 932 -25.08 47.22 -20.40
C ILE A 932 -24.44 48.34 -19.56
N PRO A 933 -24.83 49.64 -19.69
CA PRO A 933 -24.28 50.69 -18.85
C PRO A 933 -24.68 50.58 -17.36
N LEU A 934 -25.83 50.00 -17.03
CA LEU A 934 -26.25 49.72 -15.65
C LEU A 934 -25.36 48.65 -14.99
N VAL A 935 -25.07 47.57 -15.69
CA VAL A 935 -24.15 46.52 -15.20
C VAL A 935 -22.73 47.08 -15.03
N LEU A 936 -22.26 47.89 -15.99
CA LEU A 936 -20.96 48.57 -15.86
C LEU A 936 -20.91 49.58 -14.71
N PHE A 937 -22.03 50.25 -14.40
CA PHE A 937 -22.14 51.12 -13.23
C PHE A 937 -22.10 50.33 -11.92
N GLN A 938 -22.80 49.19 -11.83
CA GLN A 938 -22.78 48.33 -10.64
C GLN A 938 -21.38 47.74 -10.37
N ILE A 939 -20.68 47.32 -11.42
CA ILE A 939 -19.28 46.85 -11.31
C ILE A 939 -18.36 47.99 -10.85
N ARG A 940 -18.53 49.20 -11.39
CA ARG A 940 -17.75 50.38 -10.94
C ARG A 940 -18.06 50.79 -9.51
N LEU A 941 -19.32 50.69 -9.07
CA LEU A 941 -19.74 50.98 -7.71
C LEU A 941 -19.15 49.96 -6.72
N ALA A 942 -19.19 48.68 -7.07
CA ALA A 942 -18.58 47.61 -6.28
C ALA A 942 -17.07 47.80 -6.14
N LEU A 943 -16.37 48.12 -7.24
CA LEU A 943 -14.93 48.40 -7.20
C LEU A 943 -14.60 49.66 -6.39
N ARG A 944 -15.44 50.71 -6.44
CA ARG A 944 -15.28 51.90 -5.58
C ARG A 944 -15.53 51.60 -4.11
N LEU A 945 -16.48 50.73 -3.77
CA LEU A 945 -16.75 50.33 -2.38
C LEU A 945 -15.61 49.48 -1.82
N VAL A 946 -15.07 48.56 -2.61
CA VAL A 946 -13.88 47.78 -2.23
C VAL A 946 -12.67 48.70 -2.07
N TRP A 947 -12.45 49.64 -2.98
CA TRP A 947 -11.37 50.63 -2.86
C TRP A 947 -11.56 51.57 -1.66
N TRP A 948 -12.79 51.99 -1.37
CA TRP A 948 -13.11 52.81 -0.20
C TRP A 948 -12.88 52.04 1.11
N LEU A 949 -13.29 50.78 1.19
CA LEU A 949 -13.01 49.90 2.34
C LEU A 949 -11.50 49.67 2.52
N PHE A 950 -10.78 49.46 1.42
CA PHE A 950 -9.34 49.27 1.46
C PHE A 950 -8.61 50.55 1.91
N THR A 951 -8.98 51.71 1.36
CA THR A 951 -8.39 53.01 1.73
C THR A 951 -8.76 53.45 3.15
N THR A 952 -9.98 53.18 3.62
CA THR A 952 -10.38 53.47 5.01
C THR A 952 -9.68 52.54 6.00
N ALA A 953 -9.52 51.24 5.68
CA ALA A 953 -8.70 50.33 6.48
C ALA A 953 -7.23 50.78 6.52
N LEU A 954 -6.67 51.21 5.38
CA LEU A 954 -5.30 51.73 5.29
C LEU A 954 -5.14 53.04 6.09
N CYS A 955 -6.12 53.95 6.03
CA CYS A 955 -6.14 55.19 6.82
C CYS A 955 -6.25 54.92 8.32
N VAL A 956 -7.05 53.94 8.76
CA VAL A 956 -7.16 53.57 10.18
C VAL A 956 -5.86 52.94 10.69
N LEU A 957 -5.21 52.10 9.88
CA LEU A 957 -3.92 51.50 10.19
C LEU A 957 -2.76 52.53 10.22
N THR A 958 -2.80 53.53 9.33
CA THR A 958 -1.75 54.56 9.25
C THR A 958 -1.96 55.74 10.21
N CYS A 959 -3.21 56.16 10.50
CA CYS A 959 -3.48 57.14 11.56
C CYS A 959 -3.19 56.59 12.97
N GLY A 960 -3.32 55.27 13.18
CA GLY A 960 -2.91 54.63 14.43
C GLY A 960 -1.42 54.76 14.74
N LEU A 961 -0.58 54.92 13.71
CA LEU A 961 0.88 55.04 13.85
C LEU A 961 1.38 56.50 13.89
N CYS A 962 0.63 57.48 13.37
CA CYS A 962 1.04 58.89 13.41
C CYS A 962 0.58 59.67 14.66
N CYS A 963 -0.41 59.19 15.42
CA CYS A 963 -0.93 59.90 16.59
C CYS A 963 -0.31 59.46 17.94
N GLY A 964 0.55 58.45 17.97
CA GLY A 964 1.22 57.97 19.19
C GLY A 964 2.41 58.80 19.68
N SER A 965 2.96 59.69 18.84
CA SER A 965 4.18 60.43 19.17
C SER A 965 4.03 61.94 18.94
N ARG A 966 3.13 62.59 19.67
CA ARG A 966 3.24 64.03 20.03
C ARG A 966 2.25 64.38 21.14
N LYS A 967 2.76 64.50 22.38
CA LYS A 967 2.11 65.31 23.42
C LYS A 967 1.89 66.72 22.85
N ARG A 968 0.66 67.22 22.82
CA ARG A 968 0.44 68.67 22.80
C ARG A 968 -0.74 69.09 23.66
N SER A 969 -0.41 70.07 24.49
CA SER A 969 -1.11 70.68 25.61
C SER A 969 -2.55 71.15 25.31
N TYR A 970 -3.39 71.03 26.34
CA TYR A 970 -4.61 71.80 26.53
C TYR A 970 -4.35 73.32 26.39
N LYS A 971 -5.20 74.00 25.61
CA LYS A 971 -5.84 75.32 25.85
C LYS A 971 -6.32 75.90 24.50
N THR A 972 -7.63 75.95 24.22
CA THR A 972 -8.44 77.19 24.16
C THR A 972 -9.91 76.86 23.84
N LYS A 973 -10.83 77.53 24.53
CA LYS A 973 -12.30 77.48 24.37
C LYS A 973 -12.75 78.14 23.04
N ARG A 974 -13.84 77.66 22.41
CA ARG A 974 -15.08 78.47 22.20
C ARG A 974 -16.25 77.74 21.51
N LYS A 975 -17.40 77.89 22.19
CA LYS A 975 -18.80 78.17 21.75
C LYS A 975 -19.60 77.16 20.91
N VAL A 976 -20.47 76.47 21.65
CA VAL A 976 -21.90 76.24 21.43
C VAL A 976 -22.58 77.18 20.41
N VAL A 977 -23.31 76.60 19.46
CA VAL A 977 -24.64 77.09 19.05
C VAL A 977 -25.59 75.88 18.94
N LYS A 978 -26.62 75.88 19.77
CA LYS A 978 -27.83 75.04 19.65
C LYS A 978 -28.72 75.61 18.54
N LYS A 979 -29.46 74.74 17.83
CA LYS A 979 -30.89 74.96 17.58
C LYS A 979 -31.64 73.63 17.35
N THR A 980 -32.49 73.31 18.32
CA THR A 980 -33.83 72.70 18.22
C THR A 980 -34.71 73.49 17.21
N ALA A 981 -35.81 73.02 16.61
CA ALA A 981 -36.78 71.95 16.85
C ALA A 981 -37.50 71.60 15.51
N SER A 982 -37.89 70.34 15.26
CA SER A 982 -39.28 69.80 15.26
C SER A 982 -40.25 70.26 14.14
N ILE A 983 -40.83 69.30 13.39
CA ILE A 983 -42.28 68.92 13.36
C ILE A 983 -42.62 68.16 12.06
N ASN A 984 -43.53 67.20 12.24
CA ASN A 984 -44.11 66.22 11.31
C ASN A 984 -44.96 66.78 10.14
N GLN A 985 -45.21 65.85 9.19
CA GLN A 985 -46.53 65.42 8.65
C GLN A 985 -46.94 65.76 7.18
N SER A 986 -47.18 64.65 6.42
CA SER A 986 -48.30 64.34 5.49
C SER A 986 -48.51 65.23 4.23
N LEU A 987 -48.37 64.75 2.99
CA LEU A 987 -49.24 63.89 2.12
C LEU A 987 -50.03 64.70 1.05
N ASN A 988 -50.08 64.09 -0.15
CA ASN A 988 -51.05 64.20 -1.26
C ASN A 988 -50.92 65.30 -2.33
N ALA A 989 -50.70 64.88 -3.59
CA ALA A 989 -51.64 64.96 -4.75
C ALA A 989 -50.93 65.07 -6.14
N PRO A 990 -51.59 64.70 -7.27
CA PRO A 990 -50.95 64.17 -8.49
C PRO A 990 -51.26 64.89 -9.84
N LEU A 991 -50.73 64.28 -10.95
CA LEU A 991 -51.13 64.31 -12.39
C LEU A 991 -50.58 65.39 -13.38
N ASN A 992 -50.23 64.88 -14.58
CA ASN A 992 -50.45 65.40 -15.97
C ASN A 992 -49.32 66.03 -16.86
N VAL A 993 -48.92 65.24 -17.89
CA VAL A 993 -48.69 65.48 -19.36
C VAL A 993 -47.61 66.52 -19.88
N PRO A 994 -47.28 66.65 -21.20
CA PRO A 994 -46.00 66.16 -21.78
C PRO A 994 -45.22 67.19 -22.68
N ALA A 995 -44.16 66.71 -23.36
CA ALA A 995 -43.77 66.98 -24.78
C ALA A 995 -42.38 67.56 -25.10
N LYS A 996 -41.91 67.14 -26.30
CA LYS A 996 -41.05 67.80 -27.32
C LYS A 996 -39.51 67.56 -27.37
N THR A 997 -39.10 66.87 -28.47
CA THR A 997 -38.14 67.25 -29.55
C THR A 997 -36.85 68.01 -29.16
N THR A 998 -35.64 67.81 -29.70
CA THR A 998 -35.24 67.76 -31.13
C THR A 998 -33.71 67.56 -31.24
N THR A 999 -33.25 66.82 -32.26
CA THR A 999 -32.11 67.07 -33.19
C THR A 999 -30.62 67.22 -32.76
N THR A 1000 -29.79 66.63 -33.66
CA THR A 1000 -28.52 67.12 -34.25
C THR A 1000 -27.24 67.13 -33.40
N LYS A 1001 -26.01 66.92 -33.90
CA LYS A 1001 -25.40 66.42 -35.15
C LYS A 1001 -23.87 66.50 -34.90
N THR A 1002 -23.09 65.69 -35.63
CA THR A 1002 -21.73 65.98 -36.17
C THR A 1002 -20.55 66.24 -35.21
N THR A 1003 -19.49 65.40 -35.33
CA THR A 1003 -18.15 65.72 -35.88
C THR A 1003 -17.18 66.21 -34.80
N SER A 1004 -15.86 66.03 -34.82
CA SER A 1004 -14.86 65.33 -35.64
C SER A 1004 -13.52 65.64 -34.95
N ALA A 1005 -12.49 64.82 -35.20
CA ALA A 1005 -11.09 65.24 -35.33
C ALA A 1005 -10.46 66.09 -34.18
N SER A 1006 -9.51 65.59 -33.40
CA SER A 1006 -8.10 65.39 -33.78
C SER A 1006 -7.20 66.18 -32.82
N SER A 1007 -5.89 65.91 -32.92
CA SER A 1007 -4.75 66.60 -32.29
C SER A 1007 -4.45 66.14 -30.85
N GLN A 1008 -3.32 65.44 -30.66
CA GLN A 1008 -2.00 66.00 -30.34
C GLN A 1008 -2.07 66.85 -29.05
N LYS A 1009 -1.25 66.67 -28.02
CA LYS A 1009 0.19 66.48 -28.02
C LYS A 1009 0.65 66.33 -26.56
N ARG A 1010 1.73 65.57 -26.37
CA ARG A 1010 2.89 65.87 -25.52
C ARG A 1010 2.68 66.29 -24.04
N ASN A 1011 3.30 65.46 -23.20
CA ASN A 1011 4.49 65.76 -22.39
C ASN A 1011 4.35 65.84 -20.85
N LYS A 1012 5.38 65.22 -20.27
CA LYS A 1012 6.11 65.53 -19.03
C LYS A 1012 5.57 64.98 -17.71
N LYS A 1013 6.22 63.88 -17.31
CA LYS A 1013 7.18 63.80 -16.18
C LYS A 1013 6.94 64.75 -14.99
N GLY A 1014 6.82 64.14 -13.83
CA GLY A 1014 7.18 64.69 -12.50
C GLY A 1014 6.60 63.75 -11.44
N LYS A 1015 7.39 62.78 -10.95
CA LYS A 1015 7.96 62.83 -9.58
C LYS A 1015 6.94 63.28 -8.53
N ASN A 1016 6.34 62.33 -7.84
CA ASN A 1016 6.76 61.90 -6.50
C ASN A 1016 6.22 60.52 -6.19
#